data_AF-A0A9W8I2W7-F1
#
_entry.id   AF-A0A9W8I2W7-F1
#
_cell.length_a   1.000
_cell.length_b   1.000
_cell.length_c   1.000
_cell.angle_alpha   90.00
_cell.angle_beta   90.00
_cell.angle_gamma   90.00
#
_symmetry.space_group_name_H-M   'P 1'
#
loop_
_entity.id
_entity.type
_entity.pdbx_description
1 polymer ?
#
loop_
_entity_poly.entity_id
_entity_poly.type
_entity_poly.pdbx_seq_one_letter_code
_entity_poly.pdbx_strand_id
1 'polypeptide(L)'
;MVRKAVDSRVNTLIKNGVQQNHRSFFVLVGDKGKDQVVNLHWMLSQARVSGRPSVLWCYKKDLGFTSHRKKREAKIKREIKRGIREANQEDPFEMFIAVTDIRYTYYKESHKILGNTFGMCVLQDFEALTPNILARTIETVEGGGIVVLLLKTMKSLKQLYTMTMDVHSRYRTEVHGDVIARFNERFILSLADNKSCLVVDDELNVLPISLGKSVKPLPPTKGTEETPHEQELSSLKETLADTQPIGSLIARAKTLDQAKAIMTFVDVISEKSLRTTVSLTAGRGRGKSAALGIALAGAIAYGYSNIFVTSPSPENLKTLFQFVFKGFDALGFEEHTDYDIVQSTNPDFRDAVVRVNVFRKHRQTIQYIQPQDAYTLAQAELVVIDEAAAIPLPLVKRLMGPYLVFMASTINGYEGTGRSLSLKLLQQLREQSRGFVSGSSAGTASSGGRSLKEVALEEPIRYSLGDGTEQWLNRLLCLDASIVPRTVGGCPHPAQCELYWVNRDSLFSYHPVSEAFLQRLMALFVASHYKNSPNDLQLLSDAPAHQVFVLLPPVDPDATTLPEPLCAIQVCLEGEISRQAVMSTLGRGERNEGDLIPWLVSQQYQDEDFAALSGARVVRIATHPDYANMGYGSRALELLRHFYEGQFYSLGEDDGAIKSTLADSDERGLQRLTDRELERTDLHHDTVGVRDSKNLPPLFLRLSEKRPIRLHWLGVSYGLTSGLHKFWRRAHYVPVYMRQTSNDLTGEYTCVMLNELSTHNMAVQTSEHWLDAFARDFHRRFSTLLSYSFNDFTVVLAMSILDAANAGRTAESLAHDAATKPYTRSELDRDFSAYDLKRLESYANNMLDYHVVLDLL
;
A
#
# COMPACT_ATOMS: atom_id res chain seq x y z
N MET A 1 -16.50 -23.36 40.69
CA MET A 1 -16.33 -23.41 39.21
C MET A 1 -17.36 -24.37 38.64
N VAL A 2 -18.30 -23.89 37.85
CA VAL A 2 -19.24 -24.73 37.10
C VAL A 2 -18.47 -25.36 35.95
N ARG A 3 -18.35 -26.69 35.91
CA ARG A 3 -17.73 -27.40 34.77
C ARG A 3 -18.75 -27.45 33.64
N LYS A 4 -18.60 -26.58 32.66
CA LYS A 4 -19.41 -26.56 31.43
C LYS A 4 -18.66 -27.30 30.33
N ALA A 5 -19.37 -28.13 29.56
CA ALA A 5 -18.80 -28.73 28.36
C ALA A 5 -18.64 -27.65 27.30
N VAL A 6 -17.42 -27.48 26.78
CA VAL A 6 -17.16 -26.57 25.66
C VAL A 6 -17.82 -27.13 24.40
N ASP A 7 -18.32 -26.24 23.56
CA ASP A 7 -18.91 -26.60 22.27
C ASP A 7 -17.90 -27.39 21.41
N SER A 8 -18.34 -28.52 20.86
CA SER A 8 -17.48 -29.41 20.06
C SER A 8 -16.97 -28.74 18.79
N ARG A 9 -17.64 -27.70 18.30
CA ARG A 9 -17.27 -26.95 17.09
C ARG A 9 -15.91 -26.26 17.22
N VAL A 10 -15.60 -25.70 18.39
CA VAL A 10 -14.33 -25.00 18.66
C VAL A 10 -13.16 -25.96 18.49
N ASN A 11 -13.23 -27.12 19.16
CA ASN A 11 -12.19 -28.14 19.08
C ASN A 11 -12.09 -28.75 17.67
N THR A 12 -13.23 -28.96 17.02
CA THR A 12 -13.28 -29.51 15.66
C THR A 12 -12.61 -28.58 14.64
N LEU A 13 -12.86 -27.27 14.72
CA LEU A 13 -12.21 -26.30 13.83
C LEU A 13 -10.69 -26.27 14.01
N ILE A 14 -10.21 -26.31 15.26
CA ILE A 14 -8.77 -26.34 15.55
C ILE A 14 -8.13 -27.61 14.98
N LYS A 15 -8.74 -28.78 15.20
CA LYS A 15 -8.23 -30.05 14.67
C LYS A 15 -8.22 -30.09 13.14
N ASN A 16 -9.31 -29.64 12.51
CA ASN A 16 -9.38 -29.55 11.05
C ASN A 16 -8.31 -28.60 10.49
N GLY A 17 -8.10 -27.44 11.13
CA GLY A 17 -7.07 -26.47 10.74
C GLY A 17 -5.66 -27.05 10.85
N VAL A 18 -5.36 -27.79 11.92
CA VAL A 18 -4.07 -28.47 12.09
C VAL A 18 -3.89 -29.60 11.07
N GLN A 19 -4.94 -30.39 10.79
CA GLN A 19 -4.88 -31.49 9.83
C GLN A 19 -4.66 -30.99 8.40
N GLN A 20 -5.30 -29.91 8.00
CA GLN A 20 -5.17 -29.32 6.65
C GLN A 20 -4.03 -28.31 6.53
N ASN A 21 -3.33 -27.99 7.63
CA ASN A 21 -2.40 -26.86 7.71
C ASN A 21 -3.03 -25.51 7.26
N HIS A 22 -4.31 -25.30 7.60
CA HIS A 22 -5.06 -24.05 7.39
C HIS A 22 -5.12 -23.22 8.67
N ARG A 23 -5.30 -21.90 8.55
CA ARG A 23 -5.41 -21.00 9.71
C ARG A 23 -6.86 -20.90 10.15
N SER A 24 -7.07 -20.88 11.47
CA SER A 24 -8.39 -20.69 12.07
C SER A 24 -8.52 -19.30 12.71
N PHE A 25 -9.70 -18.69 12.56
CA PHE A 25 -9.97 -17.34 13.08
C PHE A 25 -11.04 -17.39 14.19
N PHE A 26 -10.75 -16.82 15.35
CA PHE A 26 -11.69 -16.73 16.47
C PHE A 26 -11.92 -15.28 16.88
N VAL A 27 -13.19 -14.92 17.05
CA VAL A 27 -13.59 -13.63 17.62
C VAL A 27 -14.17 -13.90 19.00
N LEU A 28 -13.50 -13.43 20.04
CA LEU A 28 -13.95 -13.57 21.44
C LEU A 28 -14.66 -12.30 21.87
N VAL A 29 -15.91 -12.43 22.29
CA VAL A 29 -16.74 -11.32 22.76
C VAL A 29 -16.92 -11.42 24.28
N GLY A 30 -16.33 -10.47 25.01
CA GLY A 30 -16.55 -10.25 26.43
C GLY A 30 -15.29 -9.83 27.21
N ASP A 31 -15.47 -9.51 28.49
CA ASP A 31 -14.45 -8.93 29.36
C ASP A 31 -13.41 -9.96 29.80
N LYS A 32 -13.78 -11.25 29.82
CA LYS A 32 -12.90 -12.36 30.21
C LYS A 32 -12.24 -13.05 29.03
N GLY A 33 -12.26 -12.43 27.84
CA GLY A 33 -11.61 -12.98 26.64
C GLY A 33 -10.12 -13.33 26.83
N LYS A 34 -9.39 -12.65 27.72
CA LYS A 34 -7.98 -12.94 28.02
C LYS A 34 -7.77 -14.33 28.63
N ASP A 35 -8.68 -14.77 29.50
CA ASP A 35 -8.59 -16.08 30.15
C ASP A 35 -8.90 -17.18 29.13
N GLN A 36 -9.81 -16.91 28.18
CA GLN A 36 -10.17 -17.84 27.12
C GLN A 36 -9.08 -18.05 26.08
N VAL A 37 -8.21 -17.06 25.85
CA VAL A 37 -6.99 -17.21 25.03
C VAL A 37 -6.13 -18.37 25.54
N VAL A 38 -6.04 -18.56 26.86
CA VAL A 38 -5.29 -19.67 27.47
C VAL A 38 -5.89 -21.01 27.11
N ASN A 39 -7.21 -21.12 27.19
CA ASN A 39 -7.93 -22.34 26.85
C ASN A 39 -7.77 -22.69 25.37
N LEU A 40 -7.86 -21.71 24.46
CA LEU A 40 -7.61 -21.91 23.03
C LEU A 40 -6.17 -22.33 22.76
N HIS A 41 -5.19 -21.70 23.40
CA HIS A 41 -3.79 -22.09 23.27
C HIS A 41 -3.54 -23.52 23.76
N TRP A 42 -4.17 -23.91 24.87
CA TRP A 42 -4.08 -25.27 25.39
C TRP A 42 -4.69 -26.29 24.42
N MET A 43 -5.88 -26.01 23.85
CA MET A 43 -6.51 -26.86 22.83
C MET A 43 -5.63 -26.99 21.58
N LEU A 44 -5.02 -25.90 21.13
CA LEU A 44 -4.07 -25.90 20.01
C LEU A 44 -2.84 -26.77 20.29
N SER A 45 -2.28 -26.65 21.50
CA SER A 45 -1.13 -27.45 21.92
C SER A 45 -1.46 -28.94 22.05
N GLN A 46 -2.72 -29.31 22.29
CA GLN A 46 -3.18 -30.70 22.32
C GLN A 46 -3.43 -31.25 20.91
N ALA A 47 -3.86 -30.42 19.97
CA ALA A 47 -4.12 -30.82 18.59
C ALA A 47 -2.83 -30.99 17.77
N ARG A 48 -1.77 -30.24 18.09
CA ARG A 48 -0.49 -30.32 17.39
C ARG A 48 0.41 -31.42 17.96
N VAL A 49 1.08 -32.14 17.07
CA VAL A 49 2.12 -33.14 17.41
C VAL A 49 3.49 -32.47 17.68
N SER A 50 3.69 -31.23 17.22
CA SER A 50 4.93 -30.46 17.40
C SER A 50 5.02 -29.77 18.78
N GLY A 51 6.17 -29.16 19.07
CA GLY A 51 6.36 -28.32 20.27
C GLY A 51 5.34 -27.18 20.41
N ARG A 52 5.28 -26.60 21.62
CA ARG A 52 4.33 -25.53 21.97
C ARG A 52 4.46 -24.34 21.01
N PRO A 53 3.35 -23.80 20.47
CA PRO A 53 3.39 -22.70 19.52
C PRO A 53 3.86 -21.41 20.19
N SER A 54 4.61 -20.58 19.45
CA SER A 54 4.92 -19.22 19.86
C SER A 54 3.72 -18.31 19.67
N VAL A 55 3.59 -17.31 20.55
CA VAL A 55 2.42 -16.41 20.58
C VAL A 55 2.85 -14.98 20.27
N LEU A 56 2.15 -14.34 19.34
CA LEU A 56 2.25 -12.91 19.06
C LEU A 56 1.11 -12.18 19.77
N TRP A 57 1.44 -11.24 20.65
CA TRP A 57 0.45 -10.42 21.37
C TRP A 57 0.55 -8.96 20.93
N CYS A 58 -0.45 -8.49 20.19
CA CYS A 58 -0.53 -7.13 19.67
C CYS A 58 -1.50 -6.27 20.48
N TYR A 59 -1.07 -5.06 20.85
CA TYR A 59 -1.85 -4.15 21.68
C TYR A 59 -1.52 -2.67 21.37
N LYS A 60 -2.42 -1.77 21.77
CA LYS A 60 -2.29 -0.32 21.53
C LYS A 60 -1.41 0.39 22.56
N LYS A 61 -1.80 0.34 23.85
CA LYS A 61 -1.10 1.03 24.95
C LYS A 61 -1.03 0.16 26.21
N ASP A 62 -2.17 -0.37 26.66
CA ASP A 62 -2.26 -1.08 27.95
C ASP A 62 -2.58 -2.57 27.77
N LEU A 63 -1.73 -3.46 28.30
CA LEU A 63 -2.05 -4.91 28.35
C LEU A 63 -2.91 -5.28 29.56
N GLY A 64 -3.07 -4.39 30.54
CA GLY A 64 -3.65 -4.73 31.86
C GLY A 64 -2.73 -5.60 32.74
N PHE A 65 -1.55 -6.00 32.25
CA PHE A 65 -0.51 -6.70 32.99
C PHE A 65 0.90 -6.26 32.53
N THR A 66 1.93 -6.48 33.34
CA THR A 66 3.32 -6.11 32.99
C THR A 66 3.99 -7.21 32.16
N SER A 67 4.54 -6.88 31.00
CA SER A 67 5.34 -7.80 30.16
C SER A 67 6.64 -8.25 30.85
N HIS A 68 7.19 -7.43 31.75
CA HIS A 68 8.41 -7.77 32.48
C HIS A 68 8.19 -8.85 33.54
N ARG A 69 8.77 -10.04 33.32
CA ARG A 69 8.73 -11.20 34.23
C ARG A 69 9.13 -10.83 35.67
N LYS A 70 10.26 -10.14 35.86
CA LYS A 70 10.77 -9.75 37.19
C LYS A 70 9.81 -8.81 37.96
N LYS A 71 9.22 -7.82 37.28
CA LYS A 71 8.26 -6.90 37.91
C LYS A 71 6.99 -7.63 38.34
N ARG A 72 6.58 -8.63 37.57
CA ARG A 72 5.41 -9.47 37.88
C ARG A 72 5.66 -10.37 39.08
N GLU A 73 6.77 -11.09 39.08
CA GLU A 73 7.15 -11.95 40.19
C GLU A 73 7.26 -11.16 41.51
N ALA A 74 7.80 -9.94 41.44
CA ALA A 74 7.82 -9.02 42.57
C ALA A 74 6.42 -8.58 43.03
N LYS A 75 5.47 -8.38 42.09
CA LYS A 75 4.06 -8.07 42.41
C LYS A 75 3.39 -9.26 43.09
N ILE A 76 3.51 -10.47 42.52
CA ILE A 76 2.93 -11.70 43.08
C ILE A 76 3.51 -11.96 44.48
N LYS A 77 4.84 -11.87 44.66
CA LYS A 77 5.48 -11.99 45.97
C LYS A 77 4.97 -10.96 46.98
N ARG A 78 4.66 -9.73 46.55
CA ARG A 78 4.06 -8.70 47.43
C ARG A 78 2.61 -9.05 47.79
N GLU A 79 1.82 -9.59 46.87
CA GLU A 79 0.44 -10.00 47.12
C GLU A 79 0.35 -11.21 48.05
N ILE A 80 1.26 -12.18 47.92
CA ILE A 80 1.42 -13.30 48.85
C ILE A 80 1.82 -12.79 50.24
N LYS A 81 2.80 -11.86 50.32
CA LYS A 81 3.20 -11.24 51.59
C LYS A 81 2.08 -10.44 52.26
N ARG A 82 1.15 -9.89 51.47
CA ARG A 82 -0.03 -9.16 51.96
C ARG A 82 -1.19 -10.07 52.34
N GLY A 83 -1.09 -11.38 52.11
CA GLY A 83 -2.14 -12.36 52.41
C GLY A 83 -3.35 -12.29 51.47
N ILE A 84 -3.23 -11.64 50.31
CA ILE A 84 -4.33 -11.52 49.32
C ILE A 84 -4.43 -12.78 48.45
N ARG A 85 -3.31 -13.48 48.26
CA ARG A 85 -3.20 -14.72 47.46
C ARG A 85 -2.55 -15.82 48.28
N GLU A 86 -3.01 -17.05 48.10
CA GLU A 86 -2.34 -18.24 48.63
C GLU A 86 -1.05 -18.52 47.86
N ALA A 87 -0.04 -19.08 48.55
CA ALA A 87 1.31 -19.24 47.99
C ALA A 87 1.39 -20.14 46.74
N ASN A 88 0.41 -21.03 46.53
CA ASN A 88 0.38 -22.00 45.43
C ASN A 88 -0.79 -21.79 44.44
N GLN A 89 -1.60 -20.73 44.62
CA GLN A 89 -2.72 -20.47 43.73
C GLN A 89 -2.23 -19.61 42.55
N GLU A 90 -1.81 -20.27 41.47
CA GLU A 90 -1.49 -19.60 40.22
C GLU A 90 -2.72 -19.57 39.30
N ASP A 91 -3.03 -18.37 38.79
CA ASP A 91 -4.04 -18.20 37.75
C ASP A 91 -3.54 -18.87 36.45
N PRO A 92 -4.36 -19.68 35.74
CA PRO A 92 -4.02 -20.23 34.44
C PRO A 92 -3.43 -19.20 33.46
N PHE A 93 -3.90 -17.96 33.50
CA PHE A 93 -3.37 -16.87 32.66
C PHE A 93 -1.95 -16.45 33.06
N GLU A 94 -1.64 -16.43 34.35
CA GLU A 94 -0.28 -16.11 34.82
C GLU A 94 0.71 -17.23 34.46
N MET A 95 0.30 -18.50 34.62
CA MET A 95 1.09 -19.65 34.21
C MET A 95 1.35 -19.64 32.70
N PHE A 96 0.31 -19.33 31.90
CA PHE A 96 0.43 -19.19 30.45
C PHE A 96 1.54 -18.21 30.06
N ILE A 97 1.53 -16.99 30.60
CA ILE A 97 2.53 -15.99 30.23
C ILE A 97 3.94 -16.31 30.76
N ALA A 98 4.05 -16.97 31.91
CA ALA A 98 5.35 -17.33 32.47
C ALA A 98 6.05 -18.40 31.61
N VAL A 99 5.28 -19.37 31.13
CA VAL A 99 5.79 -20.59 30.50
C VAL A 99 5.88 -20.47 28.97
N THR A 100 4.97 -19.72 28.33
CA THR A 100 4.95 -19.60 26.87
C THR A 100 5.92 -18.53 26.36
N ASP A 101 6.40 -18.71 25.13
CA ASP A 101 7.17 -17.71 24.43
C ASP A 101 6.22 -16.72 23.74
N ILE A 102 6.02 -15.58 24.40
CA ILE A 102 5.13 -14.51 23.94
C ILE A 102 5.95 -13.32 23.47
N ARG A 103 5.80 -12.95 22.20
CA ARG A 103 6.32 -11.70 21.68
C ARG A 103 5.27 -10.60 21.81
N TYR A 104 5.57 -9.60 22.61
CA TYR A 104 4.75 -8.40 22.79
C TYR A 104 5.12 -7.33 21.77
N THR A 105 4.14 -6.84 21.02
CA THR A 105 4.36 -5.77 20.04
C THR A 105 3.26 -4.72 20.05
N TYR A 106 3.67 -3.46 20.01
CA TYR A 106 2.74 -2.37 19.76
C TYR A 106 2.25 -2.40 18.32
N TYR A 107 1.00 -2.02 18.09
CA TYR A 107 0.46 -1.89 16.73
C TYR A 107 1.29 -0.99 15.81
N LYS A 108 1.86 0.09 16.35
CA LYS A 108 2.78 0.99 15.63
C LYS A 108 4.06 0.29 15.17
N GLU A 109 4.48 -0.75 15.89
CA GLU A 109 5.71 -1.52 15.63
C GLU A 109 5.46 -2.83 14.88
N SER A 110 4.27 -2.99 14.29
CA SER A 110 3.90 -4.17 13.48
C SER A 110 4.81 -4.43 12.27
N HIS A 111 5.68 -3.50 11.88
CA HIS A 111 6.70 -3.73 10.86
C HIS A 111 7.89 -4.57 11.36
N LYS A 112 8.11 -4.66 12.69
CA LYS A 112 9.25 -5.41 13.27
C LYS A 112 9.02 -6.92 13.34
N ILE A 113 7.79 -7.38 13.14
CA ILE A 113 7.44 -8.81 13.17
C ILE A 113 7.60 -9.46 11.81
N LEU A 114 7.86 -8.68 10.77
CA LEU A 114 8.08 -9.18 9.42
C LEU A 114 9.30 -10.12 9.40
N GLY A 115 9.22 -11.17 8.59
CA GLY A 115 10.21 -12.25 8.56
C GLY A 115 10.05 -13.32 9.66
N ASN A 116 9.31 -13.04 10.73
CA ASN A 116 9.02 -14.03 11.77
C ASN A 116 7.71 -14.78 11.49
N THR A 117 7.56 -15.94 12.13
CA THR A 117 6.38 -16.80 12.04
C THR A 117 5.94 -17.20 13.45
N PHE A 118 4.63 -17.17 13.71
CA PHE A 118 4.04 -17.49 15.01
C PHE A 118 2.93 -18.54 14.87
N GLY A 119 2.73 -19.36 15.90
CA GLY A 119 1.65 -20.35 15.92
C GLY A 119 0.30 -19.77 16.38
N MET A 120 0.32 -18.70 17.15
CA MET A 120 -0.90 -18.01 17.60
C MET A 120 -0.71 -16.48 17.57
N CYS A 121 -1.73 -15.75 17.13
CA CYS A 121 -1.74 -14.28 17.14
C CYS A 121 -2.96 -13.78 17.92
N VAL A 122 -2.73 -12.89 18.89
CA VAL A 122 -3.77 -12.24 19.71
C VAL A 122 -3.81 -10.75 19.39
N LEU A 123 -4.95 -10.28 18.91
CA LEU A 123 -5.26 -8.88 18.63
C LEU A 123 -6.17 -8.36 19.75
N GLN A 124 -5.63 -7.49 20.61
CA GLN A 124 -6.31 -7.08 21.83
C GLN A 124 -7.34 -5.97 21.62
N ASP A 125 -6.97 -4.90 20.91
CA ASP A 125 -7.81 -3.71 20.77
C ASP A 125 -8.28 -3.57 19.32
N PHE A 126 -9.59 -3.73 19.08
CA PHE A 126 -10.20 -3.61 17.74
C PHE A 126 -10.20 -2.16 17.22
N GLU A 127 -10.39 -1.16 18.09
CA GLU A 127 -10.43 0.28 17.77
C GLU A 127 -9.18 0.79 17.02
N ALA A 128 -8.04 0.12 17.25
CA ALA A 128 -6.74 0.50 16.70
C ALA A 128 -6.33 -0.35 15.48
N LEU A 129 -7.14 -1.33 15.07
CA LEU A 129 -6.79 -2.23 13.97
C LEU A 129 -7.01 -1.56 12.62
N THR A 130 -5.91 -1.17 11.98
CA THR A 130 -5.95 -0.78 10.57
C THR A 130 -5.89 -2.01 9.66
N PRO A 131 -6.45 -1.95 8.44
CA PRO A 131 -6.30 -2.98 7.42
C PRO A 131 -4.87 -3.49 7.23
N ASN A 132 -3.90 -2.57 7.24
CA ASN A 132 -2.48 -2.89 7.09
C ASN A 132 -1.92 -3.68 8.31
N ILE A 133 -2.29 -3.29 9.53
CA ILE A 133 -1.91 -4.06 10.73
C ILE A 133 -2.52 -5.46 10.67
N LEU A 134 -3.79 -5.55 10.30
CA LEU A 134 -4.52 -6.81 10.20
C LEU A 134 -3.81 -7.76 9.22
N ALA A 135 -3.48 -7.27 8.01
CA ALA A 135 -2.72 -8.04 7.02
C ALA A 135 -1.37 -8.52 7.55
N ARG A 136 -0.58 -7.62 8.15
CA ARG A 136 0.74 -7.93 8.74
C ARG A 136 0.67 -9.03 9.77
N THR A 137 -0.30 -8.94 10.68
CA THR A 137 -0.41 -9.90 11.79
C THR A 137 -0.89 -11.26 11.31
N ILE A 138 -1.92 -11.32 10.46
CA ILE A 138 -2.51 -12.58 9.99
C ILE A 138 -1.51 -13.36 9.11
N GLU A 139 -0.77 -12.66 8.25
CA GLU A 139 0.25 -13.30 7.40
C GLU A 139 1.41 -13.93 8.19
N THR A 140 1.70 -13.46 9.41
CA THR A 140 2.77 -14.05 10.25
C THR A 140 2.37 -15.35 10.92
N VAL A 141 1.10 -15.74 10.85
CA VAL A 141 0.62 -17.00 11.43
C VAL A 141 0.86 -18.15 10.45
N GLU A 142 1.38 -19.26 10.96
CA GLU A 142 1.56 -20.51 10.19
C GLU A 142 0.29 -21.35 10.08
N GLY A 143 0.31 -22.33 9.18
CA GLY A 143 -0.75 -23.31 8.99
C GLY A 143 -1.02 -24.11 10.26
N GLY A 144 -2.29 -24.39 10.52
CA GLY A 144 -2.73 -24.97 11.79
C GLY A 144 -2.59 -24.03 12.98
N GLY A 145 -2.27 -22.75 12.76
CA GLY A 145 -2.24 -21.71 13.78
C GLY A 145 -3.59 -21.03 13.99
N ILE A 146 -3.68 -20.23 15.05
CA ILE A 146 -4.92 -19.54 15.45
C ILE A 146 -4.72 -18.02 15.48
N VAL A 147 -5.64 -17.29 14.86
CA VAL A 147 -5.79 -15.84 15.02
C VAL A 147 -6.96 -15.56 15.96
N VAL A 148 -6.72 -14.82 17.04
CA VAL A 148 -7.74 -14.44 18.02
C VAL A 148 -7.91 -12.92 18.03
N LEU A 149 -9.14 -12.46 17.81
CA LEU A 149 -9.54 -11.07 17.97
C LEU A 149 -10.36 -10.92 19.26
N LEU A 150 -9.93 -10.04 20.15
CA LEU A 150 -10.64 -9.72 21.39
C LEU A 150 -11.56 -8.52 21.18
N LEU A 151 -12.84 -8.69 21.53
CA LEU A 151 -13.83 -7.64 21.60
C LEU A 151 -14.27 -7.51 23.06
N LYS A 152 -14.12 -6.32 23.65
CA LYS A 152 -14.65 -6.04 25.00
C LYS A 152 -16.17 -6.18 25.02
N THR A 153 -16.76 -6.39 26.20
CA THR A 153 -18.19 -6.67 26.33
C THR A 153 -19.04 -5.57 25.69
N MET A 154 -19.88 -5.98 24.75
CA MET A 154 -20.88 -5.16 24.07
C MET A 154 -22.25 -5.78 24.33
N LYS A 155 -23.31 -4.97 24.38
CA LYS A 155 -24.69 -5.48 24.51
C LYS A 155 -25.19 -6.07 23.19
N SER A 156 -24.70 -5.55 22.06
CA SER A 156 -25.07 -5.96 20.71
C SER A 156 -23.87 -5.83 19.76
N LEU A 157 -23.73 -6.75 18.82
CA LEU A 157 -22.68 -6.68 17.79
C LEU A 157 -22.92 -5.53 16.82
N LYS A 158 -24.16 -5.02 16.71
CA LYS A 158 -24.47 -3.79 15.97
C LYS A 158 -23.78 -2.55 16.56
N GLN A 159 -23.40 -2.56 17.84
CA GLN A 159 -22.62 -1.47 18.45
C GLN A 159 -21.24 -1.34 17.78
N LEU A 160 -20.70 -2.43 17.23
CA LEU A 160 -19.44 -2.42 16.48
C LEU A 160 -19.56 -1.66 15.15
N TYR A 161 -20.75 -1.58 14.54
CA TYR A 161 -20.99 -0.77 13.34
C TYR A 161 -20.83 0.72 13.60
N THR A 162 -21.08 1.15 14.84
CA THR A 162 -21.01 2.56 15.23
C THR A 162 -19.71 2.91 15.95
N MET A 163 -18.80 1.95 16.14
CA MET A 163 -17.59 2.15 16.90
C MET A 163 -16.61 3.05 16.15
N THR A 164 -16.25 4.17 16.76
CA THR A 164 -15.24 5.09 16.22
C THR A 164 -13.84 4.48 16.43
N MET A 165 -13.10 4.32 15.34
CA MET A 165 -11.71 3.87 15.35
C MET A 165 -10.78 5.06 15.63
N ASP A 166 -9.58 4.78 16.14
CA ASP A 166 -8.59 5.84 16.41
C ASP A 166 -8.22 6.63 15.15
N VAL A 167 -8.22 5.96 14.00
CA VAL A 167 -7.92 6.55 12.70
C VAL A 167 -8.95 7.60 12.30
N HIS A 168 -10.19 7.49 12.80
CA HIS A 168 -11.25 8.45 12.50
C HIS A 168 -10.91 9.85 13.02
N SER A 169 -10.07 9.99 14.05
CA SER A 169 -9.55 11.30 14.48
C SER A 169 -8.74 12.01 13.39
N ARG A 170 -8.06 11.26 12.51
CA ARG A 170 -7.27 11.80 11.38
C ARG A 170 -8.12 12.15 10.17
N TYR A 171 -9.29 11.54 10.05
CA TYR A 171 -10.20 11.71 8.91
C TYR A 171 -11.23 12.82 9.11
N ARG A 172 -11.30 13.38 10.32
CA ARG A 172 -12.16 14.53 10.63
C ARG A 172 -11.54 15.80 10.06
N THR A 173 -12.27 16.46 9.19
CA THR A 173 -12.04 17.88 8.85
C THR A 173 -12.95 18.74 9.73
N GLU A 174 -12.69 20.05 9.80
CA GLU A 174 -13.52 20.95 10.64
C GLU A 174 -14.99 20.97 10.21
N VAL A 175 -15.24 20.89 8.90
CA VAL A 175 -16.58 20.90 8.31
C VAL A 175 -17.27 19.54 8.44
N HIS A 176 -16.51 18.44 8.38
CA HIS A 176 -17.06 17.08 8.37
C HIS A 176 -16.53 16.26 9.56
N GLY A 177 -17.12 16.48 10.74
CA GLY A 177 -16.77 15.77 11.98
C GLY A 177 -17.37 14.36 12.11
N ASP A 178 -18.47 14.09 11.41
CA ASP A 178 -19.21 12.82 11.51
C ASP A 178 -18.62 11.75 10.60
N VAL A 179 -17.75 10.92 11.19
CA VAL A 179 -17.16 9.76 10.52
C VAL A 179 -18.09 8.56 10.67
N ILE A 180 -18.51 7.99 9.53
CA ILE A 180 -19.33 6.77 9.47
C ILE A 180 -18.40 5.58 9.26
N ALA A 181 -18.43 4.60 10.17
CA ALA A 181 -17.53 3.45 10.18
C ALA A 181 -17.96 2.34 9.20
N ARG A 182 -17.97 2.64 7.89
CA ARG A 182 -18.38 1.71 6.83
C ARG A 182 -17.48 0.48 6.74
N PHE A 183 -16.17 0.65 6.97
CA PHE A 183 -15.24 -0.48 6.96
C PHE A 183 -15.58 -1.52 8.03
N ASN A 184 -16.02 -1.08 9.21
CA ASN A 184 -16.37 -1.99 10.32
C ASN A 184 -17.61 -2.82 10.00
N GLU A 185 -18.62 -2.22 9.36
CA GLU A 185 -19.79 -2.94 8.87
C GLU A 185 -19.39 -4.01 7.85
N ARG A 186 -18.59 -3.64 6.84
CA ARG A 186 -18.06 -4.60 5.86
C ARG A 186 -17.23 -5.70 6.51
N PHE A 187 -16.38 -5.36 7.48
CA PHE A 187 -15.53 -6.31 8.20
C PHE A 187 -16.36 -7.40 8.87
N ILE A 188 -17.41 -7.03 9.61
CA ILE A 188 -18.26 -7.98 10.33
C ILE A 188 -19.08 -8.84 9.36
N LEU A 189 -19.65 -8.24 8.31
CA LEU A 189 -20.38 -8.99 7.28
C LEU A 189 -19.45 -10.00 6.56
N SER A 190 -18.20 -9.62 6.32
CA SER A 190 -17.19 -10.53 5.75
C SER A 190 -16.80 -11.66 6.71
N LEU A 191 -16.77 -11.41 8.03
CA LEU A 191 -16.51 -12.44 9.03
C LEU A 191 -17.65 -13.46 9.10
N ALA A 192 -18.88 -13.02 8.87
CA ALA A 192 -20.03 -13.92 8.80
C ALA A 192 -19.93 -14.89 7.60
N ASP A 193 -19.41 -14.42 6.46
CA ASP A 193 -19.17 -15.22 5.25
C ASP A 193 -17.97 -16.18 5.38
N ASN A 194 -17.04 -15.91 6.29
CA ASN A 194 -15.84 -16.73 6.47
C ASN A 194 -16.13 -18.09 7.10
N LYS A 195 -15.87 -19.17 6.35
CA LYS A 195 -16.07 -20.57 6.78
C LYS A 195 -15.12 -21.02 7.89
N SER A 196 -13.93 -20.41 7.96
CA SER A 196 -12.88 -20.72 8.95
C SER A 196 -12.93 -19.81 10.18
N CYS A 197 -13.99 -19.01 10.33
CA CYS A 197 -14.20 -18.10 11.44
C CYS A 197 -15.28 -18.62 12.40
N LEU A 198 -15.03 -18.53 13.70
CA LEU A 198 -16.02 -18.74 14.75
C LEU A 198 -16.09 -17.54 15.69
N VAL A 199 -17.30 -17.03 15.91
CA VAL A 199 -17.57 -16.00 16.91
C VAL A 199 -18.04 -16.69 18.19
N VAL A 200 -17.39 -16.37 19.30
CA VAL A 200 -17.47 -17.11 20.55
C VAL A 200 -17.59 -16.12 21.72
N ASP A 201 -18.39 -16.46 22.72
CA ASP A 201 -18.54 -15.64 23.94
C ASP A 201 -17.48 -15.96 25.02
N ASP A 202 -17.52 -15.22 26.13
CA ASP A 202 -16.66 -15.41 27.31
C ASP A 202 -16.69 -16.81 27.93
N GLU A 203 -17.72 -17.63 27.64
CA GLU A 203 -17.85 -19.00 28.15
C GLU A 203 -17.53 -20.07 27.09
N LEU A 204 -16.98 -19.66 25.95
CA LEU A 204 -16.73 -20.51 24.79
C LEU A 204 -18.00 -21.09 24.11
N ASN A 205 -19.15 -20.43 24.24
CA ASN A 205 -20.33 -20.76 23.45
C ASN A 205 -20.25 -20.08 22.09
N VAL A 206 -20.56 -20.83 21.03
CA VAL A 206 -20.50 -20.31 19.66
C VAL A 206 -21.79 -19.56 19.34
N LEU A 207 -21.66 -18.30 18.91
CA LEU A 207 -22.76 -17.45 18.49
C LEU A 207 -23.26 -17.84 17.07
N PRO A 208 -24.57 -17.70 16.77
CA PRO A 208 -25.17 -18.19 15.53
C PRO A 208 -24.84 -17.39 14.26
N ILE A 209 -23.86 -16.49 14.32
CA ILE A 209 -23.64 -15.41 13.34
C ILE A 209 -22.69 -15.84 12.22
N SER A 210 -21.75 -16.73 12.49
CA SER A 210 -20.76 -17.22 11.51
C SER A 210 -21.27 -18.45 10.74
N LEU A 211 -21.03 -18.49 9.42
CA LEU A 211 -21.27 -19.67 8.58
C LEU A 211 -20.47 -20.91 9.02
N GLY A 212 -19.43 -20.74 9.86
CA GLY A 212 -18.76 -21.81 10.59
C GLY A 212 -19.66 -22.65 11.51
N LYS A 213 -20.97 -22.33 11.60
CA LYS A 213 -21.97 -23.13 12.32
C LYS A 213 -22.03 -24.60 11.87
N SER A 214 -21.64 -24.92 10.63
CA SER A 214 -21.74 -26.26 10.02
C SER A 214 -20.41 -27.01 9.91
N VAL A 215 -19.37 -26.62 10.65
CA VAL A 215 -18.07 -27.30 10.62
C VAL A 215 -18.22 -28.75 11.12
N LYS A 216 -18.01 -29.71 10.21
CA LYS A 216 -17.97 -31.14 10.51
C LYS A 216 -16.52 -31.59 10.72
N PRO A 217 -16.27 -32.54 11.63
CA PRO A 217 -14.95 -33.12 11.77
C PRO A 217 -14.56 -33.82 10.48
N LEU A 218 -13.36 -33.53 9.99
CA LEU A 218 -12.78 -34.26 8.88
C LEU A 218 -12.41 -35.67 9.34
N PRO A 219 -12.52 -36.68 8.46
CA PRO A 219 -12.00 -38.00 8.77
C PRO A 219 -10.49 -37.91 9.05
N PRO A 220 -9.97 -38.57 10.10
CA PRO A 220 -8.54 -38.62 10.34
C PRO A 220 -7.84 -39.25 9.13
N THR A 221 -6.81 -38.59 8.62
CA THR A 221 -6.07 -39.01 7.42
C THR A 221 -5.53 -40.43 7.64
N LYS A 222 -6.02 -41.39 6.86
CA LYS A 222 -5.45 -42.74 6.80
C LYS A 222 -4.32 -42.72 5.78
N GLY A 223 -3.10 -42.47 6.24
CA GLY A 223 -1.93 -42.32 5.38
C GLY A 223 -1.84 -40.92 4.77
N THR A 224 -0.62 -40.46 4.51
CA THR A 224 -0.32 -39.24 3.76
C THR A 224 -0.87 -39.39 2.34
N GLU A 225 -2.11 -38.96 2.10
CA GLU A 225 -2.50 -38.56 0.75
C GLU A 225 -1.70 -37.29 0.42
N GLU A 226 -0.47 -37.51 -0.04
CA GLU A 226 0.41 -36.44 -0.51
C GLU A 226 -0.31 -35.71 -1.62
N THR A 227 -0.29 -34.38 -1.55
CA THR A 227 -0.84 -33.57 -2.62
C THR A 227 -0.10 -33.87 -3.93
N PRO A 228 -0.73 -33.72 -5.11
CA PRO A 228 -0.06 -33.94 -6.40
C PRO A 228 1.27 -33.20 -6.53
N HIS A 229 1.35 -31.99 -5.96
CA HIS A 229 2.54 -31.14 -5.94
C HIS A 229 3.67 -31.68 -5.05
N GLU A 230 3.35 -32.35 -3.94
CA GLU A 230 4.34 -32.98 -3.06
C GLU A 230 4.96 -34.23 -3.71
N GLN A 231 4.15 -35.00 -4.45
CA GLN A 231 4.61 -36.16 -5.22
C GLN A 231 5.53 -35.74 -6.39
N GLU A 232 5.18 -34.65 -7.08
CA GLU A 232 6.06 -34.09 -8.12
C GLU A 232 7.38 -33.58 -7.52
N LEU A 233 7.33 -32.93 -6.36
CA LEU A 233 8.53 -32.45 -5.66
C LEU A 233 9.45 -33.61 -5.25
N SER A 234 8.90 -34.69 -4.70
CA SER A 234 9.70 -35.86 -4.31
C SER A 234 10.37 -36.49 -5.53
N SER A 235 9.64 -36.67 -6.64
CA SER A 235 10.20 -37.19 -7.89
C SER A 235 11.33 -36.30 -8.45
N LEU A 236 11.18 -34.98 -8.35
CA LEU A 236 12.18 -34.02 -8.82
C LEU A 236 13.42 -34.03 -7.92
N LYS A 237 13.25 -34.19 -6.61
CA LYS A 237 14.35 -34.35 -5.64
C LYS A 237 15.15 -35.63 -5.89
N GLU A 238 14.48 -36.74 -6.17
CA GLU A 238 15.13 -38.01 -6.51
C GLU A 238 15.93 -37.91 -7.81
N THR A 239 15.33 -37.32 -8.85
CA THR A 239 15.97 -37.16 -10.17
C THR A 239 17.25 -36.32 -10.11
N LEU A 240 17.25 -35.27 -9.28
CA LEU A 240 18.36 -34.30 -9.21
C LEU A 240 19.35 -34.58 -8.08
N ALA A 241 19.14 -35.64 -7.28
CA ALA A 241 19.96 -35.96 -6.11
C ALA A 241 21.47 -36.07 -6.44
N ASP A 242 21.79 -36.66 -7.59
CA ASP A 242 23.17 -36.93 -8.00
C ASP A 242 23.88 -35.70 -8.61
N THR A 243 23.12 -34.67 -9.01
CA THR A 243 23.68 -33.47 -9.67
C THR A 243 24.15 -32.43 -8.64
N GLN A 244 25.40 -32.51 -8.18
CA GLN A 244 25.98 -31.44 -7.35
C GLN A 244 26.34 -30.20 -8.20
N PRO A 245 26.12 -28.96 -7.71
CA PRO A 245 25.60 -28.57 -6.39
C PRO A 245 24.06 -28.53 -6.28
N ILE A 246 23.34 -28.67 -7.39
CA ILE A 246 21.88 -28.46 -7.51
C ILE A 246 21.08 -29.37 -6.58
N GLY A 247 21.38 -30.67 -6.53
CA GLY A 247 20.66 -31.67 -5.74
C GLY A 247 20.63 -31.33 -4.25
N SER A 248 21.77 -30.89 -3.69
CA SER A 248 21.88 -30.50 -2.28
C SER A 248 21.04 -29.25 -1.94
N LEU A 249 20.93 -28.31 -2.88
CA LEU A 249 20.18 -27.07 -2.72
C LEU A 249 18.67 -27.31 -2.88
N ILE A 250 18.27 -28.11 -3.88
CA ILE A 250 16.86 -28.46 -4.13
C ILE A 250 16.29 -29.33 -3.00
N ALA A 251 17.10 -30.19 -2.37
CA ALA A 251 16.68 -30.97 -1.20
C ALA A 251 16.10 -30.07 -0.08
N ARG A 252 16.59 -28.83 0.05
CA ARG A 252 16.12 -27.84 1.03
C ARG A 252 14.86 -27.09 0.62
N ALA A 253 14.42 -27.19 -0.63
CA ALA A 253 13.17 -26.58 -1.09
C ALA A 253 11.96 -27.26 -0.44
N LYS A 254 11.00 -26.45 0.02
CA LYS A 254 9.74 -26.94 0.61
C LYS A 254 8.66 -27.17 -0.43
N THR A 255 8.57 -26.29 -1.43
CA THR A 255 7.51 -26.26 -2.43
C THR A 255 8.06 -26.53 -3.82
N LEU A 256 7.20 -27.02 -4.72
CA LEU A 256 7.54 -27.33 -6.10
C LEU A 256 7.97 -26.06 -6.85
N ASP A 257 7.21 -24.97 -6.66
CA ASP A 257 7.51 -23.66 -7.22
C ASP A 257 8.89 -23.16 -6.79
N GLN A 258 9.25 -23.35 -5.51
CA GLN A 258 10.56 -22.95 -5.01
C GLN A 258 11.67 -23.78 -5.66
N ALA A 259 11.48 -25.09 -5.85
CA ALA A 259 12.45 -25.94 -6.53
C ALA A 259 12.65 -25.53 -8.00
N LYS A 260 11.56 -25.30 -8.75
CA LYS A 260 11.60 -24.80 -10.13
C LYS A 260 12.27 -23.44 -10.24
N ALA A 261 12.02 -22.54 -9.28
CA ALA A 261 12.66 -21.23 -9.24
C ALA A 261 14.17 -21.34 -8.99
N ILE A 262 14.60 -22.14 -8.01
CA ILE A 262 16.02 -22.36 -7.72
C ILE A 262 16.73 -22.97 -8.94
N MET A 263 16.11 -23.95 -9.60
CA MET A 263 16.64 -24.54 -10.84
C MET A 263 16.85 -23.47 -11.91
N THR A 264 15.83 -22.64 -12.16
CA THR A 264 15.93 -21.55 -13.15
C THR A 264 17.04 -20.56 -12.81
N PHE A 265 17.22 -20.21 -11.54
CA PHE A 265 18.32 -19.35 -11.10
C PHE A 265 19.67 -20.00 -11.36
N VAL A 266 19.84 -21.28 -11.01
CA VAL A 266 21.10 -21.99 -11.18
C VAL A 266 21.44 -22.20 -12.66
N ASP A 267 20.45 -22.46 -13.52
CA ASP A 267 20.65 -22.56 -14.97
C ASP A 267 21.15 -21.24 -15.57
N VAL A 268 20.65 -20.10 -15.08
CA VAL A 268 21.14 -18.78 -15.51
C VAL A 268 22.55 -18.49 -14.98
N ILE A 269 22.86 -18.91 -13.76
CA ILE A 269 24.20 -18.80 -13.15
C ILE A 269 25.21 -19.61 -13.96
N SER A 270 24.84 -20.82 -14.40
CA SER A 270 25.70 -21.72 -15.17
C SER A 270 25.91 -21.25 -16.61
N GLU A 271 24.92 -20.59 -17.22
CA GLU A 271 25.01 -19.96 -18.55
C GLU A 271 26.08 -18.85 -18.62
N LYS A 272 26.48 -18.27 -17.46
CA LYS A 272 27.45 -17.17 -17.33
C LYS A 272 27.18 -15.96 -18.24
N SER A 273 25.93 -15.76 -18.65
CA SER A 273 25.51 -14.62 -19.45
C SER A 273 25.36 -13.38 -18.56
N LEU A 274 26.25 -12.41 -18.75
CA LEU A 274 26.30 -11.16 -17.97
C LEU A 274 25.15 -10.19 -18.30
N ARG A 275 24.30 -10.44 -19.30
CA ARG A 275 23.18 -9.56 -19.69
C ARG A 275 21.81 -10.21 -19.54
N THR A 276 21.66 -11.07 -18.54
CA THR A 276 20.38 -11.70 -18.21
C THR A 276 19.75 -11.06 -16.97
N THR A 277 18.44 -10.84 -17.00
CA THR A 277 17.65 -10.48 -15.81
C THR A 277 16.72 -11.63 -15.49
N VAL A 278 16.74 -12.07 -14.23
CA VAL A 278 15.72 -12.98 -13.72
C VAL A 278 14.82 -12.19 -12.78
N SER A 279 13.53 -12.11 -13.10
CA SER A 279 12.54 -11.48 -12.25
C SER A 279 11.68 -12.53 -11.56
N LEU A 280 11.80 -12.62 -10.25
CA LEU A 280 10.99 -13.44 -9.37
C LEU A 280 9.83 -12.62 -8.80
N THR A 281 8.61 -12.93 -9.22
CA THR A 281 7.40 -12.31 -8.71
C THR A 281 6.67 -13.26 -7.78
N ALA A 282 6.36 -12.85 -6.56
CA ALA A 282 5.53 -13.67 -5.69
C ALA A 282 4.69 -12.85 -4.72
N GLY A 283 3.64 -13.50 -4.22
CA GLY A 283 2.94 -13.08 -3.02
C GLY A 283 3.87 -12.91 -1.81
N ARG A 284 3.35 -12.29 -0.76
CA ARG A 284 4.02 -12.28 0.54
C ARG A 284 3.91 -13.66 1.19
N GLY A 285 4.94 -14.09 1.92
CA GLY A 285 4.93 -15.40 2.60
C GLY A 285 5.09 -16.63 1.70
N ARG A 286 5.45 -16.46 0.41
CA ARG A 286 5.73 -17.54 -0.56
C ARG A 286 7.20 -17.99 -0.62
N GLY A 287 8.08 -17.40 0.21
CA GLY A 287 9.48 -17.85 0.32
C GLY A 287 10.49 -17.23 -0.67
N LYS A 288 10.24 -16.02 -1.20
CA LYS A 288 11.17 -15.32 -2.11
C LYS A 288 12.60 -15.18 -1.58
N SER A 289 12.76 -14.57 -0.40
CA SER A 289 14.09 -14.39 0.19
C SER A 289 14.76 -15.73 0.53
N ALA A 290 13.97 -16.80 0.76
CA ALA A 290 14.51 -18.14 0.93
C ALA A 290 15.05 -18.70 -0.40
N ALA A 291 14.28 -18.59 -1.49
CA ALA A 291 14.71 -19.02 -2.83
C ALA A 291 15.95 -18.25 -3.30
N LEU A 292 15.98 -16.92 -3.11
CA LEU A 292 17.14 -16.08 -3.44
C LEU A 292 18.37 -16.42 -2.59
N GLY A 293 18.21 -16.64 -1.28
CA GLY A 293 19.32 -17.02 -0.40
C GLY A 293 19.95 -18.36 -0.80
N ILE A 294 19.13 -19.36 -1.15
CA ILE A 294 19.61 -20.67 -1.64
C ILE A 294 20.30 -20.51 -3.01
N ALA A 295 19.74 -19.69 -3.91
CA ALA A 295 20.35 -19.40 -5.21
C ALA A 295 21.72 -18.70 -5.08
N LEU A 296 21.88 -17.80 -4.10
CA LEU A 296 23.15 -17.13 -3.79
C LEU A 296 24.23 -18.11 -3.31
N ALA A 297 23.87 -19.07 -2.46
CA ALA A 297 24.79 -20.15 -2.08
C ALA A 297 25.22 -20.98 -3.31
N GLY A 298 24.30 -21.22 -4.24
CA GLY A 298 24.61 -21.82 -5.55
C GLY A 298 25.58 -20.98 -6.38
N ALA A 299 25.38 -19.66 -6.47
CA ALA A 299 26.27 -18.75 -7.21
C ALA A 299 27.72 -18.81 -6.69
N ILE A 300 27.90 -18.89 -5.38
CA ILE A 300 29.22 -19.07 -4.77
C ILE A 300 29.84 -20.41 -5.17
N ALA A 301 29.06 -21.50 -5.16
CA ALA A 301 29.55 -22.82 -5.58
C ALA A 301 30.02 -22.84 -7.05
N TYR A 302 29.37 -22.07 -7.93
CA TYR A 302 29.75 -21.89 -9.34
C TYR A 302 30.90 -20.89 -9.59
N GLY A 303 31.40 -20.21 -8.55
CA GLY A 303 32.62 -19.40 -8.60
C GLY A 303 32.43 -17.90 -8.86
N TYR A 304 31.25 -17.33 -8.58
CA TYR A 304 31.07 -15.87 -8.62
C TYR A 304 31.82 -15.20 -7.46
N SER A 305 32.61 -14.18 -7.74
CA SER A 305 33.50 -13.54 -6.75
C SER A 305 32.82 -12.40 -6.00
N ASN A 306 32.21 -11.47 -6.74
CA ASN A 306 31.63 -10.24 -6.18
C ASN A 306 30.12 -10.25 -6.36
N ILE A 307 29.41 -10.60 -5.28
CA ILE A 307 27.96 -10.61 -5.25
C ILE A 307 27.46 -9.47 -4.37
N PHE A 308 26.61 -8.61 -4.94
CA PHE A 308 26.00 -7.51 -4.21
C PHE A 308 24.52 -7.78 -3.97
N VAL A 309 24.07 -7.50 -2.76
CA VAL A 309 22.67 -7.58 -2.35
C VAL A 309 22.19 -6.19 -2.01
N THR A 310 21.03 -5.80 -2.52
CA THR A 310 20.39 -4.53 -2.19
C THR A 310 18.95 -4.76 -1.76
N SER A 311 18.52 -3.95 -0.79
CA SER A 311 17.17 -3.89 -0.25
C SER A 311 16.92 -2.48 0.29
N PRO A 312 15.65 -2.03 0.39
CA PRO A 312 15.32 -0.72 0.94
C PRO A 312 15.76 -0.57 2.41
N SER A 313 15.76 -1.67 3.17
CA SER A 313 16.26 -1.71 4.54
C SER A 313 17.05 -3.00 4.80
N PRO A 314 18.13 -2.95 5.60
CA PRO A 314 18.96 -4.13 5.86
C PRO A 314 18.27 -5.17 6.75
N GLU A 315 17.26 -4.77 7.55
CA GLU A 315 16.50 -5.71 8.41
C GLU A 315 15.82 -6.82 7.60
N ASN A 316 15.33 -6.51 6.39
CA ASN A 316 14.66 -7.49 5.51
C ASN A 316 15.60 -8.63 5.08
N LEU A 317 16.90 -8.34 4.99
CA LEU A 317 17.91 -9.30 4.52
C LEU A 317 18.31 -10.34 5.56
N LYS A 318 17.89 -10.19 6.82
CA LYS A 318 18.17 -11.20 7.85
C LYS A 318 17.69 -12.59 7.44
N THR A 319 16.51 -12.66 6.82
CA THR A 319 15.96 -13.92 6.30
C THR A 319 16.76 -14.43 5.10
N LEU A 320 17.11 -13.57 4.15
CA LEU A 320 17.94 -13.92 3.00
C LEU A 320 19.26 -14.57 3.45
N PHE A 321 20.02 -13.90 4.32
CA PHE A 321 21.30 -14.41 4.83
C PHE A 321 21.15 -15.71 5.63
N GLN A 322 20.07 -15.85 6.42
CA GLN A 322 19.79 -17.13 7.10
C GLN A 322 19.65 -18.30 6.11
N PHE A 323 19.07 -18.06 4.94
CA PHE A 323 18.95 -19.10 3.90
C PHE A 323 20.22 -19.26 3.07
N VAL A 324 21.08 -18.25 2.96
CA VAL A 324 22.45 -18.41 2.44
C VAL A 324 23.23 -19.39 3.33
N PHE A 325 23.18 -19.21 4.65
CA PHE A 325 23.88 -20.10 5.60
C PHE A 325 23.32 -21.54 5.56
N LYS A 326 21.99 -21.71 5.47
CA LYS A 326 21.40 -23.05 5.25
C LYS A 326 21.83 -23.69 3.93
N GLY A 327 22.08 -22.88 2.90
CA GLY A 327 22.64 -23.34 1.63
C GLY A 327 24.10 -23.76 1.77
N PHE A 328 24.90 -22.99 2.52
CA PHE A 328 26.27 -23.33 2.88
C PHE A 328 26.35 -24.64 3.69
N ASP A 329 25.47 -24.83 4.68
CA ASP A 329 25.38 -26.08 5.43
C ASP A 329 25.10 -27.29 4.51
N ALA A 330 24.22 -27.09 3.51
CA ALA A 330 23.89 -28.14 2.53
C ALA A 330 25.06 -28.46 1.58
N LEU A 331 25.91 -27.47 1.29
CA LEU A 331 27.11 -27.60 0.48
C LEU A 331 28.36 -27.99 1.31
N GLY A 332 28.19 -28.18 2.63
CA GLY A 332 29.26 -28.53 3.57
C GLY A 332 30.33 -27.44 3.71
N PHE A 333 29.91 -26.17 3.80
CA PHE A 333 30.78 -25.05 4.19
C PHE A 333 30.68 -24.84 5.71
N GLU A 334 31.80 -24.62 6.37
CA GLU A 334 31.87 -24.41 7.82
C GLU A 334 32.14 -22.93 8.18
N GLU A 335 31.50 -22.44 9.25
CA GLU A 335 31.69 -21.09 9.77
C GLU A 335 33.08 -20.94 10.41
N HIS A 336 33.75 -19.80 10.21
CA HIS A 336 35.11 -19.46 10.64
C HIS A 336 36.26 -20.25 9.99
N THR A 337 35.98 -21.33 9.29
CA THR A 337 36.94 -22.04 8.44
C THR A 337 36.80 -21.63 6.98
N ASP A 338 35.61 -21.79 6.40
CA ASP A 338 35.38 -21.48 5.00
C ASP A 338 34.80 -20.08 4.77
N TYR A 339 34.11 -19.51 5.77
CA TYR A 339 33.51 -18.18 5.67
C TYR A 339 33.44 -17.42 7.00
N ASP A 340 33.51 -16.09 6.90
CA ASP A 340 33.39 -15.14 8.02
C ASP A 340 32.23 -14.16 7.81
N ILE A 341 31.52 -13.86 8.89
CA ILE A 341 30.37 -12.94 8.91
C ILE A 341 30.80 -11.61 9.55
N VAL A 342 30.59 -10.51 8.83
CA VAL A 342 30.79 -9.14 9.33
C VAL A 342 29.43 -8.49 9.58
N GLN A 343 29.16 -8.19 10.84
CA GLN A 343 27.95 -7.48 11.27
C GLN A 343 28.19 -5.97 11.32
N SER A 344 27.11 -5.20 11.15
CA SER A 344 27.14 -3.74 11.24
C SER A 344 27.42 -3.27 12.66
N THR A 345 28.26 -2.25 12.81
CA THR A 345 28.49 -1.55 14.08
C THR A 345 27.49 -0.41 14.34
N ASN A 346 26.66 -0.04 13.36
CA ASN A 346 25.73 1.07 13.48
C ASN A 346 24.45 0.65 14.25
N PRO A 347 24.06 1.35 15.34
CA PRO A 347 22.84 1.06 16.09
C PRO A 347 21.56 1.00 15.25
N ASP A 348 21.49 1.83 14.20
CA ASP A 348 20.32 1.89 13.29
C ASP A 348 20.16 0.61 12.46
N PHE A 349 21.25 -0.15 12.28
CA PHE A 349 21.27 -1.38 11.52
C PHE A 349 21.19 -2.65 12.38
N ARG A 350 21.05 -2.53 13.72
CA ARG A 350 20.73 -3.62 14.67
C ARG A 350 21.43 -4.96 14.36
N ASP A 351 22.76 -4.94 14.30
CA ASP A 351 23.61 -6.12 14.05
C ASP A 351 23.30 -6.86 12.74
N ALA A 352 22.76 -6.16 11.74
CA ALA A 352 22.53 -6.73 10.42
C ALA A 352 23.85 -7.18 9.78
N VAL A 353 23.80 -8.30 9.07
CA VAL A 353 24.95 -8.81 8.29
C VAL A 353 25.20 -7.87 7.12
N VAL A 354 26.38 -7.24 7.10
CA VAL A 354 26.77 -6.30 6.04
C VAL A 354 27.61 -6.99 4.98
N ARG A 355 28.48 -7.91 5.39
CA ARG A 355 29.38 -8.61 4.48
C ARG A 355 29.62 -10.05 4.94
N VAL A 356 29.67 -10.98 4.01
CA VAL A 356 30.12 -12.37 4.21
C VAL A 356 31.31 -12.61 3.30
N ASN A 357 32.45 -12.98 3.89
CA ASN A 357 33.65 -13.33 3.14
C ASN A 357 33.76 -14.86 3.10
N VAL A 358 34.00 -15.44 1.92
CA VAL A 358 34.19 -16.88 1.73
C VAL A 358 35.58 -17.11 1.13
N PHE A 359 36.31 -18.11 1.65
CA PHE A 359 37.72 -18.35 1.35
C PHE A 359 38.04 -19.72 0.75
N ARG A 360 37.05 -20.62 0.61
CA ARG A 360 37.26 -22.05 0.29
C ARG A 360 38.07 -22.33 -0.99
N LYS A 361 37.72 -21.72 -2.13
CA LYS A 361 38.44 -21.90 -3.42
C LYS A 361 39.25 -20.66 -3.79
N HIS A 362 38.60 -19.52 -3.78
CA HIS A 362 39.18 -18.20 -3.93
C HIS A 362 38.39 -17.23 -3.05
N ARG A 363 38.87 -15.99 -2.91
CA ARG A 363 38.16 -14.98 -2.14
C ARG A 363 36.86 -14.63 -2.88
N GLN A 364 35.74 -14.84 -2.22
CA GLN A 364 34.41 -14.47 -2.67
C GLN A 364 33.77 -13.62 -1.58
N THR A 365 32.94 -12.65 -1.97
CA THR A 365 32.27 -11.76 -1.03
C THR A 365 30.82 -11.55 -1.42
N ILE A 366 29.93 -11.68 -0.42
CA ILE A 366 28.56 -11.18 -0.50
C ILE A 366 28.51 -9.91 0.32
N GLN A 367 28.14 -8.79 -0.29
CA GLN A 367 28.06 -7.51 0.40
C GLN A 367 26.68 -6.85 0.22
N TYR A 368 26.14 -6.33 1.31
CA TYR A 368 25.01 -5.43 1.27
C TYR A 368 25.45 -4.03 0.82
N ILE A 369 24.68 -3.45 -0.11
CA ILE A 369 24.79 -2.06 -0.51
C ILE A 369 23.44 -1.36 -0.39
N GLN A 370 23.48 -0.07 -0.11
CA GLN A 370 22.28 0.75 -0.21
C GLN A 370 21.97 0.99 -1.70
N PRO A 371 20.68 1.06 -2.08
CA PRO A 371 20.30 1.20 -3.47
C PRO A 371 20.77 2.55 -4.08
N GLN A 372 21.09 3.54 -3.26
CA GLN A 372 21.62 4.85 -3.66
C GLN A 372 23.06 4.77 -4.19
N ASP A 373 23.86 3.80 -3.71
CA ASP A 373 25.29 3.68 -3.99
C ASP A 373 25.59 2.84 -5.24
N ALA A 374 24.92 3.15 -6.36
CA ALA A 374 25.07 2.39 -7.61
C ALA A 374 26.49 2.45 -8.21
N TYR A 375 27.33 3.42 -7.83
CA TYR A 375 28.71 3.53 -8.32
C TYR A 375 29.60 2.35 -7.89
N THR A 376 29.30 1.72 -6.76
CA THR A 376 30.06 0.56 -6.26
C THR A 376 29.83 -0.71 -7.08
N LEU A 377 28.76 -0.74 -7.88
CA LEU A 377 28.34 -1.90 -8.67
C LEU A 377 29.13 -2.11 -9.96
N ALA A 378 30.05 -1.21 -10.31
CA ALA A 378 30.87 -1.35 -11.51
C ALA A 378 31.74 -2.63 -11.50
N GLN A 379 32.06 -3.17 -10.31
CA GLN A 379 32.84 -4.40 -10.13
C GLN A 379 31.98 -5.63 -9.81
N ALA A 380 30.64 -5.51 -9.90
CA ALA A 380 29.71 -6.58 -9.60
C ALA A 380 29.62 -7.60 -10.75
N GLU A 381 29.63 -8.89 -10.41
CA GLU A 381 29.30 -9.96 -11.36
C GLU A 381 27.83 -10.34 -11.29
N LEU A 382 27.27 -10.31 -10.07
CA LEU A 382 25.87 -10.61 -9.76
C LEU A 382 25.32 -9.57 -8.78
N VAL A 383 24.16 -9.01 -9.11
CA VAL A 383 23.40 -8.13 -8.22
C VAL A 383 22.04 -8.75 -7.92
N VAL A 384 21.72 -8.87 -6.64
CA VAL A 384 20.41 -9.32 -6.17
C VAL A 384 19.66 -8.15 -5.54
N ILE A 385 18.51 -7.83 -6.10
CA ILE A 385 17.62 -6.78 -5.63
C ILE A 385 16.43 -7.47 -4.95
N ASP A 386 16.39 -7.46 -3.62
CA ASP A 386 15.22 -7.93 -2.86
C ASP A 386 14.24 -6.77 -2.65
N GLU A 387 12.94 -7.05 -2.74
CA GLU A 387 11.86 -6.05 -2.72
C GLU A 387 12.06 -4.87 -3.69
N ALA A 388 12.38 -5.17 -4.95
CA ALA A 388 12.57 -4.17 -6.00
C ALA A 388 11.34 -3.24 -6.19
N ALA A 389 10.15 -3.74 -5.84
CA ALA A 389 8.89 -2.99 -5.80
C ALA A 389 8.92 -1.73 -4.90
N ALA A 390 9.70 -1.77 -3.83
CA ALA A 390 9.82 -0.66 -2.88
C ALA A 390 10.89 0.36 -3.27
N ILE A 391 11.68 0.09 -4.32
CA ILE A 391 12.77 0.94 -4.77
C ILE A 391 12.30 1.79 -5.97
N PRO A 392 12.55 3.11 -5.96
CA PRO A 392 12.23 3.99 -7.08
C PRO A 392 12.70 3.45 -8.43
N LEU A 393 11.83 3.50 -9.45
CA LEU A 393 12.15 3.01 -10.80
C LEU A 393 13.45 3.61 -11.39
N PRO A 394 13.74 4.93 -11.25
CA PRO A 394 15.01 5.49 -11.72
C PRO A 394 16.22 4.85 -11.06
N LEU A 395 16.10 4.52 -9.77
CA LEU A 395 17.18 3.90 -9.00
C LEU A 395 17.35 2.43 -9.40
N VAL A 396 16.26 1.69 -9.57
CA VAL A 396 16.29 0.32 -10.13
C VAL A 396 16.98 0.30 -11.50
N LYS A 397 16.69 1.28 -12.37
CA LYS A 397 17.38 1.40 -13.67
C LYS A 397 18.88 1.67 -13.53
N ARG A 398 19.30 2.47 -12.56
CA ARG A 398 20.73 2.71 -12.27
C ARG A 398 21.41 1.45 -11.73
N LEU A 399 20.69 0.62 -10.96
CA LEU A 399 21.15 -0.68 -10.45
C LEU A 399 21.21 -1.76 -11.54
N MET A 400 20.63 -1.52 -12.72
CA MET A 400 20.66 -2.45 -13.86
C MET A 400 21.86 -2.15 -14.77
N GLY A 401 23.03 -2.68 -14.42
CA GLY A 401 24.26 -2.58 -15.21
C GLY A 401 24.51 -3.75 -16.19
N PRO A 402 25.72 -3.84 -16.76
CA PRO A 402 26.13 -4.90 -17.69
C PRO A 402 26.53 -6.21 -16.97
N TYR A 403 25.79 -6.58 -15.93
CA TYR A 403 26.00 -7.78 -15.11
C TYR A 403 24.68 -8.56 -14.91
N LEU A 404 24.80 -9.77 -14.35
CA LEU A 404 23.66 -10.62 -14.04
C LEU A 404 22.84 -9.97 -12.92
N VAL A 405 21.53 -9.84 -13.11
CA VAL A 405 20.64 -9.22 -12.11
C VAL A 405 19.51 -10.17 -11.75
N PHE A 406 19.36 -10.45 -10.46
CA PHE A 406 18.18 -11.10 -9.91
C PHE A 406 17.32 -10.08 -9.20
N MET A 407 16.04 -10.05 -9.52
CA MET A 407 15.08 -9.14 -8.92
C MET A 407 13.98 -9.94 -8.26
N ALA A 408 13.71 -9.69 -6.98
CA ALA A 408 12.51 -10.18 -6.34
C ALA A 408 11.51 -9.04 -6.12
N SER A 409 10.25 -9.28 -6.41
CA SER A 409 9.16 -8.32 -6.22
C SER A 409 7.97 -8.95 -5.50
N THR A 410 7.39 -8.23 -4.54
CA THR A 410 6.10 -8.52 -3.92
C THR A 410 4.93 -8.10 -4.80
N ILE A 411 4.17 -9.08 -5.27
CA ILE A 411 2.86 -8.87 -5.89
C ILE A 411 1.74 -9.24 -4.90
N ASN A 412 0.55 -8.65 -5.04
CA ASN A 412 -0.67 -8.99 -4.29
C ASN A 412 -0.52 -9.07 -2.75
N GLY A 413 0.10 -8.06 -2.13
CA GLY A 413 0.23 -7.96 -0.67
C GLY A 413 -0.13 -6.58 -0.14
N TYR A 414 -0.16 -6.40 1.18
CA TYR A 414 -0.48 -5.11 1.81
C TYR A 414 0.54 -4.00 1.51
N GLU A 415 1.70 -4.33 0.97
CA GLU A 415 2.71 -3.38 0.47
C GLU A 415 2.63 -3.21 -1.05
N GLY A 416 1.46 -3.52 -1.65
CA GLY A 416 1.08 -3.71 -3.06
C GLY A 416 1.55 -2.71 -4.11
N THR A 417 2.85 -2.45 -4.14
CA THR A 417 3.63 -1.63 -5.06
C THR A 417 4.09 -2.42 -6.28
N GLY A 418 4.30 -3.73 -6.11
CA GLY A 418 5.03 -4.50 -7.10
C GLY A 418 4.26 -4.86 -8.36
N ARG A 419 2.93 -4.68 -8.44
CA ARG A 419 2.17 -5.07 -9.64
C ARG A 419 2.19 -4.00 -10.73
N SER A 420 2.00 -2.73 -10.39
CA SER A 420 2.10 -1.64 -11.38
C SER A 420 3.56 -1.42 -11.79
N LEU A 421 4.51 -1.58 -10.85
CA LEU A 421 5.93 -1.59 -11.16
C LEU A 421 6.31 -2.82 -11.99
N SER A 422 5.89 -4.04 -11.62
CA SER A 422 6.24 -5.23 -12.41
C SER A 422 5.68 -5.09 -13.81
N LEU A 423 4.44 -4.64 -14.00
CA LEU A 423 3.88 -4.46 -15.33
C LEU A 423 4.67 -3.41 -16.13
N LYS A 424 4.93 -2.22 -15.58
CA LYS A 424 5.66 -1.16 -16.30
C LYS A 424 7.13 -1.52 -16.56
N LEU A 425 7.81 -2.08 -15.55
CA LEU A 425 9.21 -2.49 -15.64
C LEU A 425 9.37 -3.70 -16.56
N LEU A 426 8.60 -4.77 -16.35
CA LEU A 426 8.66 -5.96 -17.21
C LEU A 426 8.23 -5.61 -18.63
N GLN A 427 7.24 -4.74 -18.84
CA GLN A 427 6.91 -4.26 -20.18
C GLN A 427 8.09 -3.51 -20.81
N GLN A 428 8.74 -2.59 -20.10
CA GLN A 428 9.93 -1.89 -20.61
C GLN A 428 11.08 -2.87 -20.91
N LEU A 429 11.30 -3.86 -20.06
CA LEU A 429 12.33 -4.89 -20.27
C LEU A 429 11.98 -5.83 -21.43
N ARG A 430 10.71 -6.18 -21.60
CA ARG A 430 10.19 -6.94 -22.75
C ARG A 430 10.32 -6.15 -24.05
N GLU A 431 10.09 -4.84 -24.04
CA GLU A 431 10.28 -3.96 -25.19
C GLU A 431 11.76 -3.87 -25.56
N GLN A 432 12.65 -3.73 -24.57
CA GLN A 432 14.10 -3.74 -24.77
C GLN A 432 14.61 -5.10 -25.28
N SER A 433 14.00 -6.21 -24.86
CA SER A 433 14.33 -7.54 -25.38
C SER A 433 13.75 -7.79 -26.78
N ARG A 434 12.57 -7.22 -27.11
CA ARG A 434 11.89 -7.36 -28.41
C ARG A 434 12.43 -6.45 -29.51
N GLY A 435 13.01 -5.30 -29.17
CA GLY A 435 13.64 -4.37 -30.12
C GLY A 435 14.78 -5.00 -30.96
N PHE A 436 15.19 -6.22 -30.63
CA PHE A 436 16.14 -7.02 -31.39
C PHE A 436 15.52 -7.81 -32.57
N VAL A 437 14.20 -8.06 -32.57
CA VAL A 437 13.56 -9.00 -33.53
C VAL A 437 12.90 -8.28 -34.72
N SER A 438 12.72 -6.95 -34.68
CA SER A 438 12.17 -6.18 -35.81
C SER A 438 13.29 -5.44 -36.53
N GLY A 439 13.68 -5.94 -37.70
CA GLY A 439 14.75 -5.42 -38.52
C GLY A 439 14.55 -3.96 -38.91
N SER A 440 15.49 -3.10 -38.55
CA SER A 440 15.80 -1.89 -39.30
C SER A 440 17.31 -1.63 -39.25
N SER A 441 17.90 -1.70 -40.43
CA SER A 441 19.27 -1.37 -40.76
C SER A 441 19.51 0.14 -40.64
N ALA A 442 20.37 0.58 -39.71
CA ALA A 442 21.36 1.66 -39.89
C ALA A 442 22.08 2.01 -38.58
N GLY A 443 23.40 1.77 -38.56
CA GLY A 443 24.45 2.47 -37.82
C GLY A 443 24.15 3.10 -36.45
N THR A 444 24.34 2.33 -35.38
CA THR A 444 25.09 2.72 -34.17
C THR A 444 25.21 1.48 -33.26
N ALA A 445 26.39 0.84 -33.28
CA ALA A 445 26.68 -0.30 -32.43
C ALA A 445 26.97 0.17 -31.00
N SER A 446 26.16 -0.23 -30.01
CA SER A 446 26.57 -0.48 -28.60
C SER A 446 25.45 -0.74 -27.56
N SER A 447 24.25 -1.20 -27.92
CA SER A 447 23.30 -1.69 -26.90
C SER A 447 22.70 -3.05 -27.24
N GLY A 448 23.50 -4.13 -27.11
CA GLY A 448 22.99 -5.50 -27.14
C GLY A 448 21.90 -5.71 -26.07
N GLY A 449 20.70 -6.09 -26.51
CA GLY A 449 19.49 -6.21 -25.68
C GLY A 449 19.63 -7.23 -24.55
N ARG A 450 19.05 -6.89 -23.40
CA ARG A 450 19.06 -7.69 -22.16
C ARG A 450 17.99 -8.79 -22.23
N SER A 451 18.32 -10.04 -21.91
CA SER A 451 17.33 -11.12 -21.86
C SER A 451 16.56 -11.09 -20.53
N LEU A 452 15.27 -11.42 -20.56
CA LEU A 452 14.39 -11.43 -19.39
C LEU A 452 13.81 -12.84 -19.23
N LYS A 453 14.03 -13.46 -18.06
CA LYS A 453 13.36 -14.69 -17.63
C LYS A 453 12.48 -14.35 -16.42
N GLU A 454 11.18 -14.67 -16.50
CA GLU A 454 10.21 -14.39 -15.45
C GLU A 454 9.84 -15.69 -14.73
N VAL A 455 9.83 -15.65 -13.39
CA VAL A 455 9.46 -16.79 -12.53
C VAL A 455 8.44 -16.30 -11.51
N ALA A 456 7.37 -17.06 -11.31
CA ALA A 456 6.35 -16.78 -10.30
C ALA A 456 6.36 -17.82 -9.18
N LEU A 457 6.12 -17.39 -7.93
CA LEU A 457 5.82 -18.31 -6.82
C LEU A 457 4.39 -18.05 -6.33
N GLU A 458 3.54 -19.07 -6.39
CA GLU A 458 2.15 -18.99 -5.97
C GLU A 458 1.92 -19.79 -4.67
N GLU A 459 2.65 -20.88 -4.47
CA GLU A 459 2.49 -21.73 -3.29
C GLU A 459 3.02 -21.07 -1.98
N PRO A 460 2.20 -20.97 -0.91
CA PRO A 460 2.66 -20.52 0.40
C PRO A 460 3.65 -21.49 1.05
N ILE A 461 4.60 -20.95 1.81
CA ILE A 461 5.50 -21.78 2.64
C ILE A 461 5.08 -21.85 4.11
N ARG A 462 4.17 -20.96 4.55
CA ARG A 462 3.74 -20.83 5.94
C ARG A 462 2.51 -21.67 6.27
N TYR A 463 1.63 -21.83 5.30
CA TYR A 463 0.35 -22.54 5.39
C TYR A 463 0.09 -23.27 4.06
N SER A 464 -0.92 -24.12 3.98
CA SER A 464 -1.27 -24.84 2.73
C SER A 464 -1.96 -23.95 1.70
N LEU A 465 -1.96 -24.40 0.44
CA LEU A 465 -2.72 -23.77 -0.64
C LEU A 465 -4.23 -23.81 -0.33
N GLY A 466 -4.94 -22.71 -0.59
CA GLY A 466 -6.39 -22.65 -0.42
C GLY A 466 -6.87 -22.35 1.00
N ASP A 467 -6.02 -21.77 1.84
CA ASP A 467 -6.38 -21.37 3.20
C ASP A 467 -7.57 -20.38 3.21
N GLY A 468 -8.66 -20.77 3.86
CA GLY A 468 -9.90 -19.97 3.89
C GLY A 468 -9.71 -18.60 4.55
N THR A 469 -8.83 -18.49 5.54
CA THR A 469 -8.51 -17.21 6.18
C THR A 469 -7.71 -16.29 5.25
N GLU A 470 -6.84 -16.84 4.40
CA GLU A 470 -6.12 -16.07 3.38
C GLU A 470 -7.07 -15.51 2.33
N GLN A 471 -7.93 -16.37 1.78
CA GLN A 471 -8.90 -15.99 0.74
C GLN A 471 -9.86 -14.93 1.26
N TRP A 472 -10.35 -15.09 2.50
CA TRP A 472 -11.17 -14.08 3.15
C TRP A 472 -10.42 -12.74 3.29
N LEU A 473 -9.17 -12.77 3.76
CA LEU A 473 -8.36 -11.56 3.93
C LEU A 473 -8.11 -10.84 2.60
N ASN A 474 -7.73 -11.59 1.56
CA ASN A 474 -7.49 -11.03 0.22
C ASN A 474 -8.75 -10.43 -0.39
N ARG A 475 -9.91 -11.08 -0.20
CA ARG A 475 -11.20 -10.55 -0.62
C ARG A 475 -11.59 -9.30 0.16
N LEU A 476 -11.53 -9.33 1.50
CA LEU A 476 -11.84 -8.18 2.35
C LEU A 476 -10.98 -6.94 1.98
N LEU A 477 -9.68 -7.14 1.78
CA LEU A 477 -8.74 -6.06 1.48
C LEU A 477 -8.60 -5.75 -0.01
N CYS A 478 -9.31 -6.48 -0.87
CA CYS A 478 -9.25 -6.38 -2.33
C CYS A 478 -7.81 -6.45 -2.88
N LEU A 479 -6.99 -7.35 -2.33
CA LEU A 479 -5.59 -7.54 -2.72
C LEU A 479 -5.47 -8.33 -4.03
N ASP A 480 -6.51 -9.09 -4.37
CA ASP A 480 -6.62 -9.85 -5.61
C ASP A 480 -6.93 -8.90 -6.78
N ALA A 481 -5.94 -8.09 -7.14
CA ALA A 481 -6.04 -7.13 -8.21
C ALA A 481 -5.89 -7.79 -9.60
N SER A 482 -6.54 -8.94 -9.85
CA SER A 482 -6.61 -9.48 -11.21
C SER A 482 -7.25 -8.43 -12.11
N ILE A 483 -6.41 -7.77 -12.90
CA ILE A 483 -6.87 -6.92 -14.00
C ILE A 483 -7.86 -7.76 -14.80
N VAL A 484 -9.04 -7.21 -14.98
CA VAL A 484 -10.14 -7.83 -15.72
C VAL A 484 -9.56 -8.33 -17.05
N PRO A 485 -9.89 -9.56 -17.47
CA PRO A 485 -9.48 -10.06 -18.79
C PRO A 485 -9.85 -9.02 -19.85
N ARG A 486 -8.93 -8.77 -20.79
CA ARG A 486 -9.10 -7.83 -21.90
C ARG A 486 -10.53 -7.90 -22.44
N THR A 487 -11.23 -6.78 -22.46
CA THR A 487 -12.51 -6.67 -23.14
C THR A 487 -12.26 -6.97 -24.63
N VAL A 488 -12.65 -8.16 -25.08
CA VAL A 488 -12.37 -8.68 -26.43
C VAL A 488 -13.13 -7.87 -27.50
N GLY A 489 -14.17 -7.13 -27.11
CA GLY A 489 -14.80 -6.09 -27.92
C GLY A 489 -14.20 -4.73 -27.58
N GLY A 490 -13.54 -4.08 -28.55
CA GLY A 490 -12.82 -2.82 -28.35
C GLY A 490 -13.60 -1.74 -27.58
N CYS A 491 -12.86 -0.84 -26.96
CA CYS A 491 -13.42 0.20 -26.10
C CYS A 491 -14.09 1.34 -26.90
N PRO A 492 -15.20 1.91 -26.40
CA PRO A 492 -15.94 2.97 -27.07
C PRO A 492 -15.18 4.30 -27.06
N HIS A 493 -15.50 5.19 -28.00
CA HIS A 493 -14.86 6.50 -28.08
C HIS A 493 -15.09 7.31 -26.79
N PRO A 494 -14.07 8.00 -26.22
CA PRO A 494 -14.19 8.73 -24.94
C PRO A 494 -15.38 9.70 -24.85
N ALA A 495 -15.79 10.30 -25.96
CA ALA A 495 -16.93 11.21 -26.01
C ALA A 495 -18.27 10.56 -25.61
N GLN A 496 -18.44 9.26 -25.86
CA GLN A 496 -19.65 8.50 -25.53
C GLN A 496 -19.67 8.00 -24.09
N CYS A 497 -18.56 8.11 -23.37
CA CYS A 497 -18.47 7.69 -21.99
C CYS A 497 -19.01 8.79 -21.06
N GLU A 498 -19.76 8.35 -20.05
CA GLU A 498 -20.34 9.22 -19.03
C GLU A 498 -19.70 8.92 -17.68
N LEU A 499 -19.61 9.96 -16.85
CA LEU A 499 -19.08 9.88 -15.50
C LEU A 499 -20.26 9.68 -14.53
N TYR A 500 -20.14 8.72 -13.63
CA TYR A 500 -21.15 8.36 -12.63
C TYR A 500 -20.62 8.66 -11.24
N TRP A 501 -21.50 9.12 -10.35
CA TRP A 501 -21.21 9.23 -8.93
C TRP A 501 -21.53 7.90 -8.24
N VAL A 502 -20.58 7.41 -7.42
CA VAL A 502 -20.75 6.13 -6.73
C VAL A 502 -21.20 6.37 -5.29
N ASN A 503 -22.32 5.75 -4.90
CA ASN A 503 -22.76 5.77 -3.52
C ASN A 503 -21.90 4.82 -2.67
N ARG A 504 -21.14 5.39 -1.74
CA ARG A 504 -20.22 4.66 -0.87
C ARG A 504 -20.95 3.75 0.12
N ASP A 505 -22.13 4.15 0.60
CA ASP A 505 -22.92 3.34 1.53
C ASP A 505 -23.32 2.01 0.87
N SER A 506 -23.83 2.09 -0.36
CA SER A 506 -24.20 0.90 -1.15
C SER A 506 -22.99 0.11 -1.64
N LEU A 507 -21.87 0.79 -1.91
CA LEU A 507 -20.61 0.14 -2.31
C LEU A 507 -20.03 -0.75 -1.20
N PHE A 508 -20.06 -0.27 0.06
CA PHE A 508 -19.50 -0.97 1.22
C PHE A 508 -20.50 -1.88 1.95
N SER A 509 -21.72 -2.03 1.43
CA SER A 509 -22.80 -2.86 2.01
C SER A 509 -22.54 -4.39 1.99
N TYR A 510 -21.41 -4.85 1.44
CA TYR A 510 -21.03 -6.27 1.29
C TYR A 510 -22.03 -7.13 0.50
N HIS A 511 -22.79 -6.53 -0.42
CA HIS A 511 -23.59 -7.27 -1.40
C HIS A 511 -22.68 -7.88 -2.49
N PRO A 512 -22.94 -9.12 -3.01
CA PRO A 512 -22.06 -9.77 -4.00
C PRO A 512 -21.74 -8.93 -5.24
N VAL A 513 -22.74 -8.19 -5.74
CA VAL A 513 -22.60 -7.29 -6.91
C VAL A 513 -21.73 -6.08 -6.55
N SER A 514 -21.97 -5.44 -5.40
CA SER A 514 -21.17 -4.30 -4.93
C SER A 514 -19.73 -4.71 -4.64
N GLU A 515 -19.53 -5.90 -4.07
CA GLU A 515 -18.22 -6.45 -3.78
C GLU A 515 -17.45 -6.73 -5.08
N ALA A 516 -18.08 -7.35 -6.09
CA ALA A 516 -17.45 -7.54 -7.39
C ALA A 516 -17.05 -6.20 -8.05
N PHE A 517 -17.89 -5.17 -7.93
CA PHE A 517 -17.57 -3.84 -8.43
C PHE A 517 -16.45 -3.16 -7.64
N LEU A 518 -16.46 -3.27 -6.30
CA LEU A 518 -15.41 -2.74 -5.42
C LEU A 518 -14.05 -3.41 -5.71
N GLN A 519 -14.02 -4.72 -5.97
CA GLN A 519 -12.81 -5.43 -6.40
C GLN A 519 -12.26 -4.84 -7.71
N ARG A 520 -13.12 -4.62 -8.71
CA ARG A 520 -12.70 -4.00 -9.99
C ARG A 520 -12.18 -2.57 -9.81
N LEU A 521 -12.87 -1.77 -9.00
CA LEU A 521 -12.49 -0.39 -8.69
C LEU A 521 -11.14 -0.33 -7.96
N MET A 522 -10.94 -1.19 -6.95
CA MET A 522 -9.68 -1.25 -6.21
C MET A 522 -8.55 -1.82 -7.08
N ALA A 523 -8.82 -2.82 -7.92
CA ALA A 523 -7.84 -3.35 -8.88
C ALA A 523 -7.35 -2.25 -9.83
N LEU A 524 -8.26 -1.37 -10.29
CA LEU A 524 -7.93 -0.22 -11.13
C LEU A 524 -7.07 0.82 -10.38
N PHE A 525 -7.39 1.12 -9.11
CA PHE A 525 -6.55 1.98 -8.28
C PHE A 525 -5.17 1.38 -8.03
N VAL A 526 -5.11 0.06 -7.80
CA VAL A 526 -3.85 -0.64 -7.56
C VAL A 526 -2.95 -0.66 -8.81
N ALA A 527 -3.55 -0.82 -9.99
CA ALA A 527 -2.83 -0.90 -11.26
C ALA A 527 -2.24 0.46 -11.72
N SER A 528 -2.91 1.56 -11.42
CA SER A 528 -2.51 2.91 -11.87
C SER A 528 -1.45 3.55 -10.96
N HIS A 529 -1.54 3.32 -9.64
CA HIS A 529 -0.65 3.93 -8.66
C HIS A 529 0.62 3.11 -8.40
N TYR A 530 1.74 3.80 -8.17
CA TYR A 530 3.04 3.17 -7.87
C TYR A 530 3.05 2.48 -6.50
N LYS A 531 2.41 3.08 -5.49
CA LYS A 531 2.30 2.53 -4.15
C LYS A 531 0.89 2.67 -3.62
N ASN A 532 0.35 1.56 -3.15
CA ASN A 532 -0.95 1.50 -2.50
C ASN A 532 -0.79 0.89 -1.11
N SER A 533 -1.64 1.34 -0.19
CA SER A 533 -1.75 0.79 1.15
C SER A 533 -3.19 0.29 1.33
N PRO A 534 -3.43 -0.86 1.97
CA PRO A 534 -4.78 -1.28 2.34
C PRO A 534 -5.51 -0.28 3.24
N ASN A 535 -4.78 0.60 3.93
CA ASN A 535 -5.39 1.67 4.70
C ASN A 535 -6.13 2.67 3.80
N ASP A 536 -5.78 2.75 2.52
CA ASP A 536 -6.46 3.62 1.55
C ASP A 536 -7.91 3.21 1.35
N LEU A 537 -8.22 1.91 1.46
CA LEU A 537 -9.58 1.39 1.40
C LEU A 537 -10.41 1.89 2.59
N GLN A 538 -9.81 1.93 3.77
CA GLN A 538 -10.43 2.49 4.97
C GLN A 538 -10.61 4.01 4.87
N LEU A 539 -9.63 4.70 4.28
CA LEU A 539 -9.75 6.14 4.00
C LEU A 539 -10.91 6.40 3.03
N LEU A 540 -11.02 5.60 1.96
CA LEU A 540 -12.10 5.69 0.97
C LEU A 540 -13.49 5.46 1.59
N SER A 541 -13.58 4.52 2.54
CA SER A 541 -14.84 4.14 3.19
C SER A 541 -15.27 5.13 4.27
N ASP A 542 -14.38 5.50 5.18
CA ASP A 542 -14.78 6.13 6.43
C ASP A 542 -14.76 7.66 6.33
N ALA A 543 -13.81 8.24 5.59
CA ALA A 543 -13.62 9.68 5.58
C ALA A 543 -14.74 10.41 4.81
N PRO A 544 -15.53 11.28 5.47
CA PRO A 544 -16.77 11.83 4.92
C PRO A 544 -16.53 12.73 3.70
N ALA A 545 -15.44 13.48 3.69
CA ALA A 545 -15.06 14.39 2.61
C ALA A 545 -14.72 13.72 1.28
N HIS A 546 -14.50 12.39 1.26
CA HIS A 546 -14.13 11.68 0.04
C HIS A 546 -15.34 11.38 -0.85
N GLN A 547 -15.16 11.53 -2.16
CA GLN A 547 -16.14 11.17 -3.18
C GLN A 547 -15.47 10.33 -4.27
N VAL A 548 -16.23 9.41 -4.88
CA VAL A 548 -15.75 8.52 -5.93
C VAL A 548 -16.58 8.72 -7.18
N PHE A 549 -15.90 8.96 -8.28
CA PHE A 549 -16.49 9.06 -9.60
C PHE A 549 -15.90 7.99 -10.51
N VAL A 550 -16.73 7.37 -11.34
CA VAL A 550 -16.31 6.31 -12.25
C VAL A 550 -16.82 6.60 -13.64
N LEU A 551 -15.91 6.53 -14.62
CA LEU A 551 -16.22 6.64 -16.04
C LEU A 551 -16.59 5.26 -16.57
N LEU A 552 -17.81 5.13 -17.06
CA LEU A 552 -18.35 3.89 -17.59
C LEU A 552 -18.57 4.02 -19.10
N PRO A 553 -18.45 2.91 -19.86
CA PRO A 553 -18.95 2.87 -21.23
C PRO A 553 -20.47 3.06 -21.24
N PRO A 554 -21.06 3.48 -22.37
CA PRO A 554 -22.51 3.52 -22.52
C PRO A 554 -23.08 2.13 -22.19
N VAL A 555 -24.02 2.10 -21.24
CA VAL A 555 -24.63 0.87 -20.76
C VAL A 555 -25.94 0.68 -21.51
N ASP A 556 -26.07 -0.43 -22.23
CA ASP A 556 -27.36 -0.81 -22.80
C ASP A 556 -28.34 -1.13 -21.66
N PRO A 557 -29.55 -0.56 -21.66
CA PRO A 557 -30.51 -0.73 -20.55
C PRO A 557 -30.95 -2.19 -20.34
N ASP A 558 -30.81 -3.05 -21.35
CA ASP A 558 -31.16 -4.48 -21.29
C ASP A 558 -29.99 -5.39 -20.87
N ALA A 559 -28.77 -4.85 -20.73
CA ALA A 559 -27.60 -5.65 -20.40
C ALA A 559 -27.56 -6.00 -18.90
N THR A 560 -27.60 -7.29 -18.58
CA THR A 560 -27.52 -7.83 -17.21
C THR A 560 -26.08 -7.86 -16.66
N THR A 561 -25.10 -7.40 -17.44
CA THR A 561 -23.67 -7.44 -17.09
C THR A 561 -23.22 -6.17 -16.41
N LEU A 562 -22.51 -6.29 -15.29
CA LEU A 562 -21.89 -5.16 -14.59
C LEU A 562 -20.92 -4.41 -15.52
N PRO A 563 -21.10 -3.07 -15.68
CA PRO A 563 -20.22 -2.28 -16.52
C PRO A 563 -18.81 -2.25 -15.93
N GLU A 564 -17.82 -2.20 -16.83
CA GLU A 564 -16.42 -2.16 -16.47
C GLU A 564 -15.96 -0.72 -16.23
N PRO A 565 -15.33 -0.40 -15.07
CA PRO A 565 -14.79 0.94 -14.83
C PRO A 565 -13.57 1.19 -15.72
N LEU A 566 -13.68 2.12 -16.67
CA LEU A 566 -12.57 2.51 -17.57
C LEU A 566 -11.60 3.48 -16.89
N CYS A 567 -12.16 4.41 -16.11
CA CYS A 567 -11.42 5.39 -15.31
C CYS A 567 -12.14 5.61 -13.98
N ALA A 568 -11.39 5.74 -12.88
CA ALA A 568 -11.93 6.11 -11.58
C ALA A 568 -11.20 7.34 -11.02
N ILE A 569 -11.95 8.27 -10.42
CA ILE A 569 -11.44 9.47 -9.77
C ILE A 569 -11.87 9.46 -8.31
N GLN A 570 -10.91 9.62 -7.41
CA GLN A 570 -11.14 9.87 -6.00
C GLN A 570 -10.89 11.35 -5.70
N VAL A 571 -11.92 12.01 -5.20
CA VAL A 571 -11.91 13.43 -4.82
C VAL A 571 -12.03 13.54 -3.30
N CYS A 572 -11.40 14.54 -2.70
CA CYS A 572 -11.58 14.92 -1.30
C CYS A 572 -12.00 16.39 -1.26
N LEU A 573 -13.11 16.69 -0.59
CA LEU A 573 -13.57 18.08 -0.37
C LEU A 573 -12.72 18.70 0.75
N GLU A 574 -12.12 19.86 0.48
CA GLU A 574 -11.23 20.56 1.41
C GLU A 574 -11.61 22.04 1.49
N GLY A 575 -11.34 22.68 2.62
CA GLY A 575 -11.56 24.12 2.80
C GLY A 575 -12.71 24.48 3.73
N GLU A 576 -13.19 25.73 3.62
CA GLU A 576 -14.14 26.36 4.56
C GLU A 576 -13.64 26.36 6.01
N ILE A 577 -12.33 26.49 6.19
CA ILE A 577 -11.69 26.50 7.50
C ILE A 577 -11.89 27.87 8.14
N SER A 578 -12.23 27.89 9.42
CA SER A 578 -12.40 29.16 10.14
C SER A 578 -11.06 29.88 10.32
N ARG A 579 -11.02 31.20 10.08
CA ARG A 579 -9.79 32.02 10.25
C ARG A 579 -9.15 31.84 11.63
N GLN A 580 -9.96 31.74 12.69
CA GLN A 580 -9.49 31.54 14.06
C GLN A 580 -8.75 30.21 14.24
N ALA A 581 -9.25 29.14 13.61
CA ALA A 581 -8.61 27.84 13.69
C ALA A 581 -7.27 27.82 12.94
N VAL A 582 -7.20 28.44 11.76
CA VAL A 582 -5.94 28.63 11.00
C VAL A 582 -4.91 29.36 11.86
N MET A 583 -5.27 30.49 12.46
CA MET A 583 -4.35 31.28 13.29
C MET A 583 -3.85 30.50 14.52
N SER A 584 -4.75 29.77 15.19
CA SER A 584 -4.40 28.98 16.38
C SER A 584 -3.47 27.81 16.07
N THR A 585 -3.64 27.20 14.90
CA THR A 585 -2.88 26.02 14.47
C THR A 585 -1.54 26.44 13.88
N LEU A 586 -1.51 27.51 13.08
CA LEU A 586 -0.29 28.09 12.51
C LEU A 586 0.63 28.60 13.63
N GLY A 587 0.07 29.22 14.67
CA GLY A 587 0.82 29.63 15.87
C GLY A 587 1.39 28.48 16.69
N ARG A 588 0.83 27.27 16.58
CA ARG A 588 1.33 26.04 17.24
C ARG A 588 2.28 25.23 16.36
N GLY A 589 2.30 25.48 15.04
CA GLY A 589 3.08 24.71 14.08
C GLY A 589 2.61 23.25 13.91
N GLU A 590 1.43 22.90 14.39
CA GLU A 590 0.85 21.56 14.24
C GLU A 590 0.22 21.42 12.84
N ARG A 591 0.42 20.28 12.18
CA ARG A 591 -0.21 20.00 10.89
C ARG A 591 -1.41 19.09 11.12
N ASN A 592 -2.62 19.59 10.84
CA ASN A 592 -3.80 18.73 10.81
C ASN A 592 -3.76 17.88 9.53
N GLU A 593 -3.95 16.56 9.64
CA GLU A 593 -3.73 15.60 8.53
C GLU A 593 -4.86 15.58 7.47
N GLY A 594 -5.96 16.31 7.69
CA GLY A 594 -7.13 16.33 6.79
C GLY A 594 -6.95 17.25 5.56
N ASP A 595 -6.87 18.56 5.79
CA ASP A 595 -6.85 19.59 4.75
C ASP A 595 -5.43 19.92 4.28
N LEU A 596 -4.93 19.16 3.29
CA LEU A 596 -3.53 19.29 2.84
C LEU A 596 -3.29 20.60 2.08
N ILE A 597 -4.12 20.91 1.09
CA ILE A 597 -3.86 22.04 0.18
C ILE A 597 -4.06 23.39 0.89
N PRO A 598 -5.17 23.63 1.61
CA PRO A 598 -5.35 24.85 2.40
C PRO A 598 -4.19 25.10 3.35
N TRP A 599 -3.79 24.07 4.12
CA TRP A 599 -2.69 24.19 5.07
C TRP A 599 -1.35 24.50 4.40
N LEU A 600 -1.04 23.84 3.29
CA LEU A 600 0.21 24.04 2.57
C LEU A 600 0.31 25.44 1.97
N VAL A 601 -0.76 25.92 1.34
CA VAL A 601 -0.81 27.25 0.73
C VAL A 601 -0.73 28.31 1.83
N SER A 602 -1.52 28.20 2.90
CA SER A 602 -1.44 29.12 4.04
C SER A 602 -0.07 29.09 4.73
N GLN A 603 0.61 27.94 4.80
CA GLN A 603 1.97 27.88 5.34
C GLN A 603 3.01 28.58 4.44
N GLN A 604 2.90 28.46 3.11
CA GLN A 604 3.91 28.93 2.16
C GLN A 604 3.73 30.38 1.70
N TYR A 605 2.48 30.83 1.64
CA TYR A 605 2.08 32.17 1.21
C TYR A 605 1.62 33.05 2.37
N GLN A 606 1.43 32.46 3.57
CA GLN A 606 0.88 33.16 4.74
C GLN A 606 -0.47 33.83 4.46
N ASP A 607 -1.24 33.23 3.56
CA ASP A 607 -2.56 33.71 3.18
C ASP A 607 -3.65 32.98 3.97
N GLU A 608 -4.42 33.75 4.73
CA GLU A 608 -5.56 33.26 5.52
C GLU A 608 -6.83 33.15 4.66
N ASP A 609 -6.94 33.94 3.58
CA ASP A 609 -8.15 34.01 2.76
C ASP A 609 -8.32 32.74 1.93
N PHE A 610 -7.21 32.16 1.45
CA PHE A 610 -7.25 30.89 0.73
C PHE A 610 -7.82 29.73 1.56
N ALA A 611 -7.56 29.69 2.88
CA ALA A 611 -8.06 28.63 3.75
C ALA A 611 -9.59 28.68 3.97
N ALA A 612 -10.19 29.88 3.80
CA ALA A 612 -11.63 30.06 3.84
C ALA A 612 -12.32 29.58 2.55
N LEU A 613 -11.58 29.43 1.44
CA LEU A 613 -12.14 28.98 0.17
C LEU A 613 -12.49 27.50 0.21
N SER A 614 -13.67 27.16 -0.28
CA SER A 614 -14.12 25.78 -0.51
C SER A 614 -13.52 25.23 -1.80
N GLY A 615 -12.92 24.05 -1.76
CA GLY A 615 -12.34 23.41 -2.94
C GLY A 615 -12.36 21.89 -2.86
N ALA A 616 -11.81 21.26 -3.90
CA ALA A 616 -11.67 19.82 -3.91
C ALA A 616 -10.29 19.40 -4.40
N ARG A 617 -9.69 18.46 -3.69
CA ARG A 617 -8.46 17.80 -4.09
C ARG A 617 -8.78 16.49 -4.82
N VAL A 618 -8.33 16.37 -6.06
CA VAL A 618 -8.25 15.08 -6.75
C VAL A 618 -7.08 14.30 -6.11
N VAL A 619 -7.42 13.34 -5.26
CA VAL A 619 -6.45 12.51 -4.53
C VAL A 619 -5.87 11.44 -5.45
N ARG A 620 -6.73 10.81 -6.27
CA ARG A 620 -6.34 9.73 -7.20
C ARG A 620 -7.09 9.84 -8.50
N ILE A 621 -6.38 9.57 -9.60
CA ILE A 621 -6.96 9.32 -10.91
C ILE A 621 -6.36 8.03 -11.44
N ALA A 622 -7.24 7.09 -11.77
CA ALA A 622 -6.86 5.74 -12.16
C ALA A 622 -7.49 5.41 -13.50
N THR A 623 -6.66 5.42 -14.54
CA THR A 623 -7.01 4.90 -15.88
C THR A 623 -6.50 3.48 -16.02
N HIS A 624 -7.23 2.65 -16.73
CA HIS A 624 -6.76 1.31 -17.04
C HIS A 624 -5.42 1.36 -17.80
N PRO A 625 -4.37 0.60 -17.41
CA PRO A 625 -3.05 0.71 -18.04
C PRO A 625 -3.06 0.48 -19.55
N ASP A 626 -3.89 -0.44 -20.03
CA ASP A 626 -4.01 -0.73 -21.47
C ASP A 626 -4.67 0.41 -22.27
N TYR A 627 -5.42 1.31 -21.59
CA TYR A 627 -6.19 2.39 -22.22
C TYR A 627 -5.66 3.80 -21.91
N ALA A 628 -4.48 3.90 -21.27
CA ALA A 628 -3.94 5.17 -20.77
C ALA A 628 -3.70 6.24 -21.86
N ASN A 629 -3.48 5.82 -23.11
CA ASN A 629 -3.20 6.72 -24.24
C ASN A 629 -4.44 7.17 -25.02
N MET A 630 -5.64 6.71 -24.67
CA MET A 630 -6.88 7.03 -25.40
C MET A 630 -7.60 8.29 -24.89
N GLY A 631 -7.13 8.91 -23.80
CA GLY A 631 -7.67 10.18 -23.30
C GLY A 631 -8.87 10.08 -22.35
N TYR A 632 -9.21 8.87 -21.85
CA TYR A 632 -10.30 8.70 -20.88
C TYR A 632 -10.11 9.51 -19.59
N GLY A 633 -8.87 9.65 -19.11
CA GLY A 633 -8.56 10.48 -17.95
C GLY A 633 -8.85 11.97 -18.16
N SER A 634 -8.53 12.51 -19.34
CA SER A 634 -8.82 13.92 -19.68
C SER A 634 -10.33 14.14 -19.75
N ARG A 635 -11.06 13.25 -20.41
CA ARG A 635 -12.53 13.29 -20.46
C ARG A 635 -13.16 13.25 -19.07
N ALA A 636 -12.67 12.39 -18.19
CA ALA A 636 -13.19 12.26 -16.84
C ALA A 636 -12.96 13.55 -16.00
N LEU A 637 -11.83 14.23 -16.18
CA LEU A 637 -11.56 15.52 -15.54
C LEU A 637 -12.42 16.66 -16.10
N GLU A 638 -12.63 16.70 -17.42
CA GLU A 638 -13.53 17.67 -18.05
C GLU A 638 -14.95 17.54 -17.50
N LEU A 639 -15.50 16.32 -17.48
CA LEU A 639 -16.83 16.04 -16.93
C LEU A 639 -16.91 16.40 -15.43
N LEU A 640 -15.86 16.11 -14.67
CA LEU A 640 -15.80 16.47 -13.25
C LEU A 640 -15.77 18.00 -13.05
N ARG A 641 -15.01 18.72 -13.86
CA ARG A 641 -14.97 20.20 -13.84
C ARG A 641 -16.35 20.77 -14.15
N HIS A 642 -16.99 20.32 -15.22
CA HIS A 642 -18.34 20.74 -15.61
C HIS A 642 -19.40 20.44 -14.53
N PHE A 643 -19.23 19.34 -13.77
CA PHE A 643 -20.08 19.02 -12.64
C PHE A 643 -19.96 20.03 -11.50
N TYR A 644 -18.74 20.35 -11.07
CA TYR A 644 -18.55 21.32 -9.98
C TYR A 644 -18.81 22.78 -10.39
N GLU A 645 -18.70 23.11 -11.67
CA GLU A 645 -19.15 24.41 -12.23
C GLU A 645 -20.69 24.50 -12.33
N GLY A 646 -21.41 23.38 -12.23
CA GLY A 646 -22.87 23.34 -12.27
C GLY A 646 -23.48 23.30 -13.68
N GLN A 647 -22.70 22.98 -14.72
CA GLN A 647 -23.18 23.00 -16.12
C GLN A 647 -24.19 21.87 -16.45
N PHE A 648 -24.19 20.78 -15.70
CA PHE A 648 -25.15 19.67 -15.88
C PHE A 648 -26.52 19.93 -15.26
N TYR A 649 -26.64 20.93 -14.38
CA TYR A 649 -27.88 21.25 -13.69
C TYR A 649 -28.59 22.41 -14.42
N SER A 650 -29.43 22.07 -15.41
CA SER A 650 -30.33 23.07 -16.01
C SER A 650 -31.38 23.49 -14.98
N LEU A 651 -31.41 24.79 -14.66
CA LEU A 651 -32.51 25.45 -13.97
C LEU A 651 -33.74 25.49 -14.89
N GLY A 652 -34.35 24.33 -15.15
CA GLY A 652 -35.63 24.19 -15.85
C GLY A 652 -36.78 24.08 -14.85
N GLU A 653 -37.84 24.83 -15.11
CA GLU A 653 -39.07 24.96 -14.30
C GLU A 653 -39.73 23.61 -13.96
N ASP A 654 -39.39 23.01 -12.82
CA ASP A 654 -40.23 22.00 -12.13
C ASP A 654 -39.87 21.87 -10.64
N ASP A 655 -39.51 23.01 -10.05
CA ASP A 655 -38.95 23.13 -8.71
C ASP A 655 -40.03 23.01 -7.59
N GLY A 656 -41.21 22.48 -7.91
CA GLY A 656 -42.33 22.29 -6.98
C GLY A 656 -42.60 20.82 -6.62
N ALA A 657 -42.44 19.89 -7.55
CA ALA A 657 -42.79 18.47 -7.34
C ALA A 657 -41.60 17.59 -6.90
N ILE A 658 -40.37 18.05 -7.13
CA ILE A 658 -39.13 17.32 -6.78
C ILE A 658 -38.60 17.72 -5.39
N LYS A 659 -39.05 18.86 -4.85
CA LYS A 659 -38.64 19.36 -3.52
C LYS A 659 -39.07 18.46 -2.35
N SER A 660 -40.15 17.70 -2.49
CA SER A 660 -40.67 16.85 -1.40
C SER A 660 -40.12 15.43 -1.39
N THR A 661 -39.41 14.98 -2.44
CA THR A 661 -38.90 13.60 -2.52
C THR A 661 -37.37 13.52 -2.41
N LEU A 662 -36.63 14.60 -2.73
CA LEU A 662 -35.16 14.61 -2.70
C LEU A 662 -34.55 15.25 -1.44
N ALA A 663 -35.25 16.16 -0.76
CA ALA A 663 -34.82 16.60 0.58
C ALA A 663 -34.82 15.42 1.57
N ASP A 664 -35.74 14.47 1.36
CA ASP A 664 -35.83 13.21 2.09
C ASP A 664 -34.77 12.16 1.68
N SER A 665 -34.06 12.30 0.55
CA SER A 665 -33.10 11.29 0.09
C SER A 665 -31.65 11.59 0.49
N ASP A 666 -31.26 12.86 0.59
CA ASP A 666 -29.98 13.24 1.24
C ASP A 666 -30.03 13.01 2.76
N GLU A 667 -31.20 13.13 3.40
CA GLU A 667 -31.43 12.70 4.79
C GLU A 667 -31.52 11.17 4.97
N ARG A 668 -31.62 10.40 3.87
CA ARG A 668 -31.51 8.93 3.86
C ARG A 668 -30.09 8.43 3.62
N GLY A 669 -29.06 9.27 3.76
CA GLY A 669 -27.75 8.77 4.15
C GLY A 669 -27.91 7.96 5.44
N LEU A 670 -27.20 6.84 5.59
CA LEU A 670 -27.31 5.95 6.75
C LEU A 670 -27.40 6.77 8.07
N GLN A 671 -28.59 6.93 8.63
CA GLN A 671 -28.73 7.47 9.97
C GLN A 671 -28.02 6.48 10.89
N ARG A 672 -27.04 6.99 11.66
CA ARG A 672 -26.40 6.23 12.73
C ARG A 672 -27.51 5.53 13.52
N LEU A 673 -27.44 4.20 13.62
CA LEU A 673 -28.38 3.41 14.42
C LEU A 673 -28.56 4.13 15.76
N THR A 674 -29.78 4.56 16.05
CA THR A 674 -30.03 5.36 17.25
C THR A 674 -29.78 4.50 18.48
N ASP A 675 -29.27 5.10 19.56
CA ASP A 675 -28.93 4.37 20.80
C ASP A 675 -30.13 3.53 21.34
N ARG A 676 -31.36 3.94 21.01
CA ARG A 676 -32.62 3.23 21.34
C ARG A 676 -32.85 1.92 20.57
N GLU A 677 -32.36 1.80 19.33
CA GLU A 677 -32.44 0.55 18.55
C GLU A 677 -31.37 -0.46 18.99
N LEU A 678 -30.22 0.04 19.44
CA LEU A 678 -29.12 -0.76 19.98
C LEU A 678 -29.48 -1.39 21.34
N GLU A 679 -30.31 -0.71 22.15
CA GLU A 679 -30.75 -1.18 23.48
C GLU A 679 -31.74 -2.37 23.43
N ARG A 680 -32.40 -2.62 22.30
CA ARG A 680 -33.43 -3.67 22.17
C ARG A 680 -32.92 -5.01 21.63
N THR A 681 -31.62 -5.13 21.34
CA THR A 681 -31.04 -6.32 20.67
C THR A 681 -30.08 -7.09 21.56
N ASP A 682 -30.23 -8.42 21.61
CA ASP A 682 -29.39 -9.35 22.40
C ASP A 682 -28.45 -10.18 21.50
N LEU A 683 -27.22 -10.43 21.99
CA LEU A 683 -26.14 -11.18 21.30
C LEU A 683 -26.55 -12.56 20.75
N HIS A 684 -27.46 -13.28 21.42
CA HIS A 684 -27.85 -14.64 21.04
C HIS A 684 -28.94 -14.69 19.95
N HIS A 685 -29.65 -13.58 19.72
CA HIS A 685 -30.76 -13.48 18.76
C HIS A 685 -30.44 -12.58 17.56
N ASP A 686 -29.25 -11.99 17.52
CA ASP A 686 -28.85 -11.07 16.45
C ASP A 686 -28.50 -11.85 15.17
N THR A 687 -29.31 -11.67 14.13
CA THR A 687 -29.00 -12.13 12.77
C THR A 687 -28.39 -10.98 11.99
N VAL A 688 -27.07 -10.99 11.88
CA VAL A 688 -26.34 -10.08 11.00
C VAL A 688 -26.48 -10.60 9.56
N GLY A 689 -27.28 -9.90 8.76
CA GLY A 689 -27.46 -10.17 7.34
C GLY A 689 -27.17 -8.93 6.50
N VAL A 690 -26.89 -9.13 5.21
CA VAL A 690 -26.86 -8.03 4.24
C VAL A 690 -28.22 -7.33 4.27
N ARG A 691 -28.23 -6.00 4.38
CA ARG A 691 -29.47 -5.22 4.45
C ARG A 691 -30.31 -5.45 3.20
N ASP A 692 -31.63 -5.45 3.35
CA ASP A 692 -32.55 -5.68 2.24
C ASP A 692 -32.30 -4.69 1.09
N SER A 693 -32.09 -5.23 -0.12
CA SER A 693 -31.80 -4.47 -1.35
C SER A 693 -32.81 -3.36 -1.67
N LYS A 694 -34.05 -3.46 -1.15
CA LYS A 694 -35.11 -2.47 -1.32
C LYS A 694 -34.90 -1.17 -0.52
N ASN A 695 -34.13 -1.22 0.58
CA ASN A 695 -33.88 -0.07 1.44
C ASN A 695 -32.53 0.62 1.14
N LEU A 696 -31.72 0.04 0.26
CA LEU A 696 -30.42 0.60 -0.10
C LEU A 696 -30.57 1.58 -1.27
N PRO A 697 -29.91 2.74 -1.22
CA PRO A 697 -29.86 3.63 -2.37
C PRO A 697 -29.13 2.96 -3.54
N PRO A 698 -29.40 3.37 -4.80
CA PRO A 698 -28.73 2.81 -5.96
C PRO A 698 -27.21 3.01 -5.88
N LEU A 699 -26.46 2.04 -6.41
CA LEU A 699 -24.99 2.07 -6.40
C LEU A 699 -24.42 3.21 -7.25
N PHE A 700 -25.07 3.49 -8.38
CA PHE A 700 -24.70 4.55 -9.31
C PHE A 700 -25.79 5.62 -9.35
N LEU A 701 -25.37 6.87 -9.33
CA LEU A 701 -26.22 8.01 -9.67
C LEU A 701 -25.60 8.73 -10.86
N ARG A 702 -26.46 9.20 -11.77
CA ARG A 702 -26.01 10.06 -12.87
C ARG A 702 -25.64 11.43 -12.31
N LEU A 703 -24.66 12.09 -12.93
CA LEU A 703 -24.27 13.44 -12.50
C LEU A 703 -25.38 14.48 -12.64
N SER A 704 -26.33 14.26 -13.55
CA SER A 704 -27.52 15.09 -13.72
C SER A 704 -28.51 14.99 -12.56
N GLU A 705 -28.52 13.87 -11.84
CA GLU A 705 -29.49 13.59 -10.76
C GLU A 705 -28.99 14.13 -9.41
N LYS A 706 -27.69 14.41 -9.29
CA LYS A 706 -27.07 14.87 -8.05
C LYS A 706 -26.80 16.37 -8.09
N ARG A 707 -27.19 17.08 -7.03
CA ARG A 707 -26.83 18.48 -6.85
C ARG A 707 -25.33 18.62 -6.56
N PRO A 708 -24.57 19.38 -7.36
CA PRO A 708 -23.16 19.61 -7.06
C PRO A 708 -23.01 20.60 -5.90
N ILE A 709 -22.04 20.33 -5.03
CA ILE A 709 -21.50 21.35 -4.12
C ILE A 709 -20.67 22.28 -5.00
N ARG A 710 -21.00 23.57 -5.03
CA ARG A 710 -20.19 24.52 -5.79
C ARG A 710 -18.83 24.66 -5.10
N LEU A 711 -17.75 24.73 -5.88
CA LEU A 711 -16.38 24.85 -5.38
C LEU A 711 -15.65 26.02 -6.06
N HIS A 712 -14.65 26.58 -5.40
CA HIS A 712 -13.81 27.66 -5.94
C HIS A 712 -12.59 27.14 -6.70
N TRP A 713 -12.02 26.01 -6.27
CA TRP A 713 -10.82 25.46 -6.89
C TRP A 713 -10.84 23.93 -6.92
N LEU A 714 -10.17 23.36 -7.93
CA LEU A 714 -9.78 21.96 -8.01
C LEU A 714 -8.27 21.84 -7.90
N GLY A 715 -7.79 21.01 -6.98
CA GLY A 715 -6.37 20.85 -6.72
C GLY A 715 -5.90 19.42 -6.89
N VAL A 716 -4.62 19.24 -7.20
CA VAL A 716 -3.97 17.92 -7.28
C VAL A 716 -2.67 17.95 -6.50
N SER A 717 -2.31 16.82 -5.90
CA SER A 717 -1.01 16.62 -5.25
C SER A 717 -0.44 15.29 -5.70
N TYR A 718 0.70 15.31 -6.40
CA TYR A 718 1.29 14.11 -6.98
C TYR A 718 2.82 14.15 -7.00
N GLY A 719 3.45 12.99 -7.16
CA GLY A 719 4.90 12.87 -7.42
C GLY A 719 5.23 13.30 -8.84
N LEU A 720 6.12 14.28 -8.98
CA LEU A 720 6.43 14.93 -10.25
C LEU A 720 7.11 13.94 -11.20
N THR A 721 6.41 13.62 -12.29
CA THR A 721 6.95 12.89 -13.45
C THR A 721 6.59 13.63 -14.72
N SER A 722 7.42 13.51 -15.77
CA SER A 722 7.16 14.19 -17.05
C SER A 722 5.82 13.79 -17.68
N GLY A 723 5.42 12.52 -17.54
CA GLY A 723 4.14 12.02 -18.05
C GLY A 723 2.93 12.65 -17.35
N LEU A 724 2.93 12.64 -16.01
CA LEU A 724 1.85 13.24 -15.22
C LEU A 724 1.82 14.77 -15.36
N HIS A 725 2.96 15.44 -15.39
CA HIS A 725 3.02 16.89 -15.58
C HIS A 725 2.41 17.32 -16.92
N LYS A 726 2.72 16.59 -18.01
CA LYS A 726 2.09 16.84 -19.32
C LYS A 726 0.58 16.60 -19.29
N PHE A 727 0.12 15.59 -18.57
CA PHE A 727 -1.30 15.30 -18.39
C PHE A 727 -2.03 16.46 -17.70
N TRP A 728 -1.50 16.94 -16.57
CA TRP A 728 -2.10 18.06 -15.82
C TRP A 728 -2.01 19.39 -16.55
N ARG A 729 -0.91 19.65 -17.27
CA ARG A 729 -0.77 20.83 -18.15
C ARG A 729 -1.84 20.85 -19.23
N ARG A 730 -2.17 19.71 -19.85
CA ARG A 730 -3.26 19.60 -20.83
C ARG A 730 -4.64 19.83 -20.22
N ALA A 731 -4.80 19.52 -18.94
CA ALA A 731 -6.03 19.77 -18.19
C ALA A 731 -6.11 21.19 -17.59
N HIS A 732 -5.21 22.10 -17.98
CA HIS A 732 -5.16 23.49 -17.53
C HIS A 732 -4.91 23.70 -16.03
N TYR A 733 -4.22 22.76 -15.37
CA TYR A 733 -3.78 22.95 -13.98
C TYR A 733 -2.49 23.77 -13.92
N VAL A 734 -2.38 24.63 -12.92
CA VAL A 734 -1.28 25.57 -12.71
C VAL A 734 -0.46 25.14 -11.48
N PRO A 735 0.87 25.00 -11.58
CA PRO A 735 1.69 24.66 -10.43
C PRO A 735 1.80 25.82 -9.44
N VAL A 736 1.56 25.54 -8.17
CA VAL A 736 1.59 26.53 -7.08
C VAL A 736 2.68 26.21 -6.07
N TYR A 737 2.96 24.93 -5.83
CA TYR A 737 4.01 24.57 -4.88
C TYR A 737 4.73 23.29 -5.29
N MET A 738 6.03 23.25 -5.02
CA MET A 738 6.86 22.06 -5.15
C MET A 738 7.72 21.88 -3.90
N ARG A 739 7.70 20.67 -3.35
CA ARG A 739 8.53 20.31 -2.20
C ARG A 739 10.00 20.19 -2.63
N GLN A 740 10.93 20.78 -1.87
CA GLN A 740 12.38 20.72 -2.14
C GLN A 740 13.03 19.39 -1.77
N THR A 741 12.43 18.64 -0.84
CA THR A 741 12.93 17.30 -0.47
C THR A 741 12.17 16.24 -1.25
N SER A 742 12.90 15.36 -1.94
CA SER A 742 12.31 14.19 -2.58
C SER A 742 11.69 13.26 -1.55
N ASN A 743 10.66 12.52 -1.95
CA ASN A 743 10.13 11.44 -1.13
C ASN A 743 11.08 10.23 -1.19
N ASP A 744 11.56 9.75 -0.05
CA ASP A 744 12.50 8.60 0.02
C ASP A 744 11.97 7.34 -0.67
N LEU A 745 10.65 7.17 -0.70
CA LEU A 745 9.99 6.00 -1.27
C LEU A 745 9.92 6.02 -2.81
N THR A 746 9.72 7.19 -3.41
CA THR A 746 9.56 7.31 -4.88
C THR A 746 10.75 7.99 -5.55
N GLY A 747 11.61 8.67 -4.79
CA GLY A 747 12.66 9.54 -5.30
C GLY A 747 12.14 10.78 -6.02
N GLU A 748 10.83 11.03 -5.99
CA GLU A 748 10.17 12.11 -6.72
C GLU A 748 9.82 13.27 -5.78
N TYR A 749 9.80 14.48 -6.34
CA TYR A 749 9.35 15.68 -5.63
C TYR A 749 7.83 15.81 -5.71
N THR A 750 7.18 16.12 -4.60
CA THR A 750 5.73 16.35 -4.59
C THR A 750 5.40 17.73 -5.16
N CYS A 751 4.53 17.78 -6.17
CA CYS A 751 4.03 19.00 -6.78
C CYS A 751 2.53 19.15 -6.48
N VAL A 752 2.12 20.37 -6.12
CA VAL A 752 0.73 20.78 -5.98
C VAL A 752 0.37 21.71 -7.12
N MET A 753 -0.70 21.37 -7.84
CA MET A 753 -1.24 22.20 -8.91
C MET A 753 -2.72 22.50 -8.65
N LEU A 754 -3.16 23.70 -8.99
CA LEU A 754 -4.52 24.18 -8.80
C LEU A 754 -5.15 24.57 -10.13
N ASN A 755 -6.47 24.47 -10.21
CA ASN A 755 -7.29 24.96 -11.30
C ASN A 755 -8.45 25.75 -10.69
N GLU A 756 -8.65 26.98 -11.16
CA GLU A 756 -9.71 27.86 -10.71
C GLU A 756 -11.02 27.53 -11.42
N LEU A 757 -12.12 27.50 -10.67
CA LEU A 757 -13.47 27.30 -11.21
C LEU A 757 -14.19 28.64 -11.27
N SER A 758 -15.00 28.86 -12.31
CA SER A 758 -15.76 30.11 -12.48
C SER A 758 -16.93 30.15 -11.49
N THR A 759 -16.88 31.06 -10.51
CA THR A 759 -17.87 31.19 -9.44
C THR A 759 -18.65 32.51 -9.54
N HIS A 760 -19.48 32.69 -10.57
CA HIS A 760 -20.27 33.92 -10.72
C HIS A 760 -21.40 34.11 -9.66
N ASN A 761 -21.67 33.13 -8.78
CA ASN A 761 -22.83 33.15 -7.87
C ASN A 761 -22.55 32.47 -6.49
N MET A 762 -21.41 32.76 -5.84
CA MET A 762 -21.09 32.26 -4.49
C MET A 762 -21.12 33.36 -3.42
N ALA A 763 -21.39 32.97 -2.17
CA ALA A 763 -21.51 33.89 -1.02
C ALA A 763 -20.16 34.51 -0.58
N VAL A 764 -19.06 33.80 -0.82
CA VAL A 764 -17.70 34.32 -0.62
C VAL A 764 -17.18 34.76 -1.97
N GLN A 765 -17.03 36.07 -2.16
CA GLN A 765 -16.43 36.63 -3.37
C GLN A 765 -14.91 36.48 -3.25
N THR A 766 -14.29 35.80 -4.21
CA THR A 766 -12.84 35.74 -4.36
C THR A 766 -12.33 37.05 -4.92
N SER A 767 -11.09 37.43 -4.58
CA SER A 767 -10.34 38.38 -5.41
C SER A 767 -10.13 37.75 -6.79
N GLU A 768 -10.52 38.41 -7.88
CA GLU A 768 -10.59 37.83 -9.24
C GLU A 768 -9.28 37.21 -9.79
N HIS A 769 -8.14 37.32 -9.09
CA HIS A 769 -6.80 36.92 -9.59
C HIS A 769 -5.85 36.28 -8.54
N TRP A 770 -6.36 35.59 -7.51
CA TRP A 770 -5.49 34.97 -6.48
C TRP A 770 -4.55 33.89 -7.07
N LEU A 771 -5.04 33.10 -8.05
CA LEU A 771 -4.23 32.06 -8.69
C LEU A 771 -3.06 32.65 -9.50
N ASP A 772 -3.27 33.82 -10.14
CA ASP A 772 -2.22 34.55 -10.86
C ASP A 772 -1.12 35.04 -9.91
N ALA A 773 -1.50 35.58 -8.73
CA ALA A 773 -0.54 36.00 -7.72
C ALA A 773 0.34 34.83 -7.23
N PHE A 774 -0.28 33.67 -6.97
CA PHE A 774 0.44 32.47 -6.57
C PHE A 774 1.33 31.92 -7.68
N ALA A 775 0.88 31.94 -8.94
CA ALA A 775 1.65 31.50 -10.10
C ALA A 775 2.88 32.41 -10.35
N ARG A 776 2.73 33.73 -10.18
CA ARG A 776 3.85 34.68 -10.28
C ARG A 776 4.92 34.44 -9.23
N ASP A 777 4.51 34.29 -7.97
CA ASP A 777 5.44 34.04 -6.88
C ASP A 777 6.09 32.65 -6.99
N PHE A 778 5.32 31.62 -7.38
CA PHE A 778 5.86 30.28 -7.64
C PHE A 778 6.91 30.31 -8.75
N HIS A 779 6.65 31.00 -9.86
CA HIS A 779 7.61 31.11 -10.97
C HIS A 779 8.93 31.77 -10.52
N ARG A 780 8.86 32.84 -9.73
CA ARG A 780 10.04 33.51 -9.17
C ARG A 780 10.81 32.57 -8.23
N ARG A 781 10.12 31.95 -7.27
CA ARG A 781 10.72 30.99 -6.32
C ARG A 781 11.33 29.81 -7.05
N PHE A 782 10.62 29.22 -8.00
CA PHE A 782 11.10 28.06 -8.75
C PHE A 782 12.38 28.41 -9.53
N SER A 783 12.41 29.55 -10.22
CA SER A 783 13.60 30.01 -10.94
C SER A 783 14.82 30.16 -10.01
N THR A 784 14.63 30.70 -8.80
CA THR A 784 15.72 30.78 -7.81
C THR A 784 16.11 29.42 -7.22
N LEU A 785 15.20 28.45 -7.16
CA LEU A 785 15.44 27.13 -6.57
C LEU A 785 16.04 26.12 -7.56
N LEU A 786 16.07 26.43 -8.86
CA LEU A 786 16.61 25.53 -9.90
C LEU A 786 18.06 25.13 -9.64
N SER A 787 18.89 26.04 -9.14
CA SER A 787 20.32 25.80 -8.86
C SER A 787 20.57 25.01 -7.57
N TYR A 788 19.57 24.86 -6.70
CA TYR A 788 19.70 24.19 -5.40
C TYR A 788 19.25 22.72 -5.48
N SER A 789 18.11 22.40 -4.87
CA SER A 789 17.58 21.03 -4.79
C SER A 789 17.18 20.45 -6.14
N PHE A 790 16.98 21.30 -7.14
CA PHE A 790 16.45 20.92 -8.44
C PHE A 790 17.52 20.82 -9.54
N ASN A 791 18.81 20.83 -9.17
CA ASN A 791 19.93 20.72 -10.11
C ASN A 791 19.90 19.40 -10.93
N ASP A 792 19.36 18.33 -10.34
CA ASP A 792 19.26 17.02 -10.99
C ASP A 792 18.13 16.93 -12.04
N PHE A 793 17.30 17.98 -12.20
CA PHE A 793 16.20 17.93 -13.16
C PHE A 793 16.67 17.99 -14.60
N THR A 794 15.93 17.30 -15.47
CA THR A 794 16.10 17.48 -16.90
C THR A 794 15.59 18.86 -17.31
N VAL A 795 16.35 19.54 -18.16
CA VAL A 795 16.03 20.89 -18.65
C VAL A 795 14.61 20.95 -19.25
N VAL A 796 14.19 19.89 -19.96
CA VAL A 796 12.84 19.78 -20.55
C VAL A 796 11.75 19.79 -19.49
N LEU A 797 11.96 19.14 -18.35
CA LEU A 797 11.00 19.12 -17.24
C LEU A 797 10.92 20.50 -16.59
N ALA A 798 12.06 21.12 -16.29
CA ALA A 798 12.13 22.46 -15.71
C ALA A 798 11.42 23.51 -16.59
N MET A 799 11.71 23.52 -17.89
CA MET A 799 11.05 24.40 -18.85
C MET A 799 9.54 24.16 -18.91
N SER A 800 9.11 22.90 -18.95
CA SER A 800 7.67 22.60 -18.97
C SER A 800 6.94 23.02 -17.70
N ILE A 801 7.62 23.14 -16.55
CA ILE A 801 7.04 23.63 -15.30
C ILE A 801 6.93 25.16 -15.35
N LEU A 802 7.97 25.85 -15.81
CA LEU A 802 7.94 27.30 -16.01
C LEU A 802 6.85 27.72 -17.00
N ASP A 803 6.71 27.00 -18.11
CA ASP A 803 5.62 27.19 -19.08
C ASP A 803 4.24 27.04 -18.43
N ALA A 804 4.06 26.03 -17.58
CA ALA A 804 2.79 25.78 -16.91
C ALA A 804 2.48 26.85 -15.86
N ALA A 805 3.49 27.36 -15.16
CA ALA A 805 3.34 28.50 -14.27
C ALA A 805 2.97 29.77 -15.05
N ASN A 806 3.55 29.98 -16.23
CA ASN A 806 3.21 31.11 -17.11
C ASN A 806 1.80 31.01 -17.69
N ALA A 807 1.33 29.81 -18.02
CA ALA A 807 -0.03 29.58 -18.52
C ALA A 807 -1.12 29.90 -17.48
N GLY A 808 -0.77 29.87 -16.19
CA GLY A 808 -1.67 30.27 -15.10
C GLY A 808 -1.75 31.78 -14.86
N ARG A 809 -0.90 32.56 -15.54
CA ARG A 809 -0.95 34.02 -15.46
C ARG A 809 -1.98 34.57 -16.44
N THR A 810 -2.76 35.55 -16.02
CA THR A 810 -3.75 36.18 -16.91
C THR A 810 -3.06 36.90 -18.08
N ALA A 811 -3.73 37.05 -19.21
CA ALA A 811 -3.20 37.80 -20.35
C ALA A 811 -2.84 39.25 -19.95
N GLU A 812 -3.57 39.83 -18.98
CA GLU A 812 -3.29 41.15 -18.41
C GLU A 812 -2.07 41.16 -17.48
N SER A 813 -1.86 40.11 -16.68
CA SER A 813 -0.66 39.95 -15.83
C SER A 813 0.58 39.66 -16.66
N LEU A 814 0.47 38.81 -17.69
CA LEU A 814 1.52 38.61 -18.69
C LEU A 814 1.79 39.88 -19.50
N ALA A 815 0.76 40.66 -19.83
CA ALA A 815 0.92 41.97 -20.44
C ALA A 815 1.51 42.99 -19.46
N HIS A 816 1.25 42.89 -18.15
CA HIS A 816 1.83 43.76 -17.13
C HIS A 816 3.27 43.38 -16.79
N ASP A 817 3.62 42.09 -16.82
CA ASP A 817 5.00 41.58 -16.73
C ASP A 817 5.76 41.81 -18.04
N ALA A 818 5.14 41.69 -19.21
CA ALA A 818 5.74 42.10 -20.49
C ALA A 818 5.81 43.63 -20.64
N ALA A 819 4.91 44.35 -19.95
CA ALA A 819 4.97 45.78 -19.71
C ALA A 819 5.65 46.12 -18.37
N THR A 820 6.40 45.17 -17.77
CA THR A 820 7.44 45.61 -16.84
C THR A 820 8.30 46.58 -17.63
N LYS A 821 8.59 47.71 -17.01
CA LYS A 821 9.31 48.80 -17.64
C LYS A 821 10.49 48.21 -18.42
N PRO A 822 10.66 48.56 -19.71
CA PRO A 822 11.82 48.09 -20.47
C PRO A 822 13.06 48.35 -19.63
N TYR A 823 13.88 47.31 -19.46
CA TYR A 823 15.05 47.35 -18.58
C TYR A 823 15.89 48.59 -18.90
N THR A 824 15.91 49.53 -17.97
CA THR A 824 16.44 50.87 -18.25
C THR A 824 17.97 50.86 -18.18
N ARG A 825 18.63 51.78 -18.90
CA ARG A 825 20.09 51.89 -18.85
C ARG A 825 20.64 52.07 -17.42
N SER A 826 19.91 52.79 -16.57
CA SER A 826 20.26 52.95 -15.15
C SER A 826 20.17 51.66 -14.32
N GLU A 827 19.29 50.73 -14.68
CA GLU A 827 19.20 49.42 -14.03
C GLU A 827 20.30 48.49 -14.56
N LEU A 828 20.63 48.59 -15.85
CA LEU A 828 21.73 47.86 -16.48
C LEU A 828 23.09 48.28 -15.93
N ASP A 829 23.34 49.58 -15.75
CA ASP A 829 24.57 50.11 -15.14
C ASP A 829 24.64 49.80 -13.62
N ARG A 830 23.52 49.43 -12.98
CA ARG A 830 23.47 49.00 -11.57
C ARG A 830 23.80 47.51 -11.43
N ASP A 831 23.24 46.70 -12.31
CA ASP A 831 23.34 45.24 -12.21
C ASP A 831 24.60 44.70 -12.93
N PHE A 832 25.14 45.42 -13.92
CA PHE A 832 26.38 45.07 -14.64
C PHE A 832 27.43 46.18 -14.57
N SER A 833 28.71 45.82 -14.44
CA SER A 833 29.80 46.79 -14.58
C SER A 833 30.14 47.06 -16.05
N ALA A 834 30.77 48.21 -16.32
CA ALA A 834 31.28 48.54 -17.66
C ALA A 834 32.29 47.48 -18.19
N TYR A 835 32.98 46.77 -17.29
CA TYR A 835 33.89 45.69 -17.67
C TYR A 835 33.14 44.43 -18.07
N ASP A 836 32.00 44.13 -17.44
CA ASP A 836 31.15 42.98 -17.77
C ASP A 836 30.51 43.16 -19.15
N LEU A 837 30.07 44.39 -19.47
CA LEU A 837 29.57 44.73 -20.81
C LEU A 837 30.66 44.57 -21.87
N LYS A 838 31.91 44.93 -21.57
CA LYS A 838 33.05 44.75 -22.49
C LYS A 838 33.42 43.28 -22.68
N ARG A 839 33.30 42.46 -21.62
CA ARG A 839 33.47 41.00 -21.68
C ARG A 839 32.38 40.37 -22.54
N LEU A 840 31.13 40.78 -22.36
CA LEU A 840 30.00 40.37 -23.21
C LEU A 840 30.19 40.77 -24.67
N GLU A 841 30.63 42.00 -24.95
CA GLU A 841 30.94 42.46 -26.32
C GLU A 841 32.08 41.63 -26.94
N SER A 842 33.12 41.33 -26.16
CA SER A 842 34.24 40.50 -26.63
C SER A 842 33.83 39.04 -26.86
N TYR A 843 32.92 38.50 -26.05
CA TYR A 843 32.32 37.18 -26.24
C TYR A 843 31.38 37.16 -27.46
N ALA A 844 30.56 38.21 -27.67
CA ALA A 844 29.72 38.35 -28.86
C ALA A 844 30.55 38.41 -30.16
N ASN A 845 31.75 38.98 -30.08
CA ASN A 845 32.75 38.97 -31.15
C ASN A 845 33.54 37.66 -31.25
N ASN A 846 33.20 36.61 -30.49
CA ASN A 846 33.88 35.32 -30.40
C ASN A 846 35.38 35.40 -30.06
N MET A 847 35.83 36.47 -29.39
CA MET A 847 37.23 36.66 -28.98
C MET A 847 37.56 36.02 -27.63
N LEU A 848 36.54 35.72 -26.82
CA LEU A 848 36.68 35.11 -25.49
C LEU A 848 35.92 33.79 -25.42
N ASP A 849 36.40 32.89 -24.56
CA ASP A 849 35.75 31.61 -24.28
C ASP A 849 34.64 31.76 -23.23
N TYR A 850 33.68 30.81 -23.20
CA TYR A 850 32.47 30.89 -22.37
C TYR A 850 32.76 30.95 -20.86
N HIS A 851 33.89 30.41 -20.40
CA HIS A 851 34.34 30.48 -19.01
C HIS A 851 34.43 31.92 -18.48
N VAL A 852 34.70 32.90 -19.36
CA VAL A 852 34.84 34.33 -19.00
C VAL A 852 33.48 35.04 -18.96
N VAL A 853 32.37 34.37 -19.26
CA VAL A 853 31.01 34.93 -19.17
C VAL A 853 30.13 34.08 -18.24
N LEU A 854 30.65 32.98 -17.71
CA LEU A 854 29.90 32.05 -16.88
C LEU A 854 29.45 32.67 -15.54
N ASP A 855 30.17 33.68 -15.05
CA ASP A 855 29.80 34.49 -13.89
C ASP A 855 28.64 35.48 -14.16
N LEU A 856 28.29 35.69 -15.44
CA LEU A 856 27.20 36.57 -15.89
C LEU A 856 25.93 35.78 -16.27
N LEU A 857 25.98 34.43 -16.21
CA LEU A 857 24.85 33.52 -16.38
C LEU A 857 24.20 33.21 -15.03
#